data_AF-A0A538K0C5-F1
#
_entry.id   AF-A0A538K0C5-F1
#
_cell.length_a   1.000
_cell.length_b   1.000
_cell.length_c   1.000
_cell.angle_alpha   90.00
_cell.angle_beta   90.00
_cell.angle_gamma   90.00
#
_symmetry.space_group_name_H-M   'P 1'
#
loop_
_entity.id
_entity.type
_entity.pdbx_description
1 polymer ?
#
loop_
_entity_poly.entity_id
_entity_poly.type
_entity_poly.pdbx_seq_one_letter_code
_entity_poly.pdbx_strand_id
1 'polypeptide(L)'
;MSGRALVLVLLCVLALPSNAWAHARLVRSVPGNEAVLETAPTSVRLVFDDVVRASSGMKAIRNGDGSVLAAKPHVVGGRTLVVPLQGGLGDGDYTVLWRVLSDDGHTISGVIAFGVGAGRAPPRAALSADNGPSAEDVISRLLFFAGLLTAVGAGFFRVVVARVPVRLLLVAFLLAFVGVSGQLHDVAVSTRFGTVMAVAAGLAGFGALLTALVPVFPQLEPLPFMAAFALLPIPTVAGHALDRGRSWLEIPVDLLHVAAASVWLGGLVGLVLVLRGAGERQRPLRRFSNLALVSVAVLATTGVIRAFSELRAFGQLWSTGYGRVLLVKTLLLALLVALGWLNRYRLVPRFSVGGLRRSIGLELLLFAGLVAAVGLLTDLRPGRDRVAVAAVAEAKGPPPPPAQGMVVQAREAGNFAVALGMRPPRAEVVVLGQDGNGVNGLAVAINGSTAQSCGAGCYRTVLPATRTARVTVGGAKLVFHIPRQRRSADAILAGATRAFRALKSVDYVERLASSPRDKVVSDFILERPNRLEYRIKGGASGIIIGSRRWDRVPGGKWVPSAQELTPQPEPIWAGHATNAYVLEATPATYVVSFFKPVGPVWFTLRLDRRTLLPRDLRMTAAAHFMMHRYTKFNAPRRIRAPKP
;
A
#
# COMPACT_ATOMS: atom_id res chain seq x y z
N MET A 1 14.44 34.07 -22.75
CA MET A 1 14.81 32.65 -22.55
C MET A 1 14.29 31.87 -23.73
N SER A 2 15.19 31.32 -24.55
CA SER A 2 14.84 30.56 -25.76
C SER A 2 14.06 29.30 -25.41
N GLY A 3 12.99 28.98 -26.15
CA GLY A 3 12.13 27.81 -25.92
C GLY A 3 12.88 26.48 -25.81
N ARG A 4 14.09 26.40 -26.38
CA ARG A 4 15.03 25.27 -26.23
C ARG A 4 15.41 24.96 -24.77
N ALA A 5 15.61 25.98 -23.93
CA ALA A 5 15.98 25.79 -22.53
C ALA A 5 14.83 25.20 -21.70
N LEU A 6 13.58 25.58 -22.02
CA LEU A 6 12.39 25.05 -21.36
C LEU A 6 12.14 23.57 -21.73
N VAL A 7 12.32 23.23 -23.01
CA VAL A 7 12.22 21.84 -23.51
C VAL A 7 13.30 20.96 -22.88
N LEU A 8 14.54 21.45 -22.76
CA LEU A 8 15.63 20.74 -22.09
C LEU A 8 15.35 20.52 -20.59
N VAL A 9 14.79 21.51 -19.89
CA VAL A 9 14.38 21.32 -18.48
C VAL A 9 13.27 20.28 -18.36
N LEU A 10 12.28 20.28 -19.27
CA LEU A 10 11.21 19.27 -19.29
C LEU A 10 11.76 17.85 -19.54
N LEU A 11 12.69 17.71 -20.51
CA LEU A 11 13.34 16.43 -20.84
C LEU A 11 14.26 15.94 -19.72
N CYS A 12 15.01 16.83 -19.07
CA CYS A 12 15.86 16.47 -17.93
C CYS A 12 15.04 16.01 -16.71
N VAL A 13 13.83 16.54 -16.50
CA VAL A 13 12.92 16.09 -15.44
C VAL A 13 12.35 14.71 -15.74
N LEU A 14 12.07 14.40 -17.01
CA LEU A 14 11.65 13.07 -17.47
C LEU A 14 12.76 12.01 -17.36
N ALA A 15 14.03 12.42 -17.39
CA ALA A 15 15.19 11.54 -17.30
C ALA A 15 15.63 11.21 -15.85
N LEU A 16 14.99 11.79 -14.82
CA LEU A 16 15.31 11.49 -13.43
C LEU A 16 14.70 10.14 -13.02
N PRO A 17 15.48 9.22 -12.41
CA PRO A 17 14.96 7.92 -11.99
C PRO A 17 13.84 8.11 -10.95
N SER A 18 12.61 7.85 -11.37
CA SER A 18 11.44 7.85 -10.52
C SER A 18 11.27 6.46 -9.92
N ASN A 19 11.73 6.26 -8.69
CA ASN A 19 11.27 5.12 -7.90
C ASN A 19 9.80 5.37 -7.51
N ALA A 20 8.89 4.90 -8.38
CA ALA A 20 7.45 4.93 -8.22
C ALA A 20 7.01 3.64 -7.52
N TRP A 21 6.60 3.73 -6.26
CA TRP A 21 6.16 2.56 -5.49
C TRP A 21 4.80 2.87 -4.89
N ALA A 22 3.75 3.15 -5.68
CA ALA A 22 2.46 3.65 -5.16
C ALA A 22 1.35 2.63 -4.96
N HIS A 23 1.43 1.50 -5.63
CA HIS A 23 0.25 0.66 -5.84
C HIS A 23 0.26 -0.55 -4.91
N ALA A 24 -0.77 -1.40 -4.99
CA ALA A 24 -0.95 -2.59 -4.16
C ALA A 24 0.38 -3.24 -3.75
N ARG A 25 0.69 -3.26 -2.46
CA ARG A 25 1.99 -3.71 -1.98
C ARG A 25 1.99 -5.23 -1.92
N LEU A 26 3.05 -5.85 -2.45
CA LEU A 26 3.34 -7.25 -2.14
C LEU A 26 3.62 -7.38 -0.64
N VAL A 27 2.71 -8.03 0.07
CA VAL A 27 2.79 -8.32 1.51
C VAL A 27 3.61 -9.57 1.76
N ARG A 28 3.44 -10.58 0.92
CA ARG A 28 4.04 -11.90 1.10
C ARG A 28 4.18 -12.63 -0.22
N SER A 29 5.25 -13.42 -0.35
CA SER A 29 5.39 -14.43 -1.40
C SER A 29 5.54 -15.84 -0.80
N VAL A 30 5.05 -16.84 -1.51
CA VAL A 30 5.29 -18.27 -1.24
C VAL A 30 5.64 -18.94 -2.57
N PRO A 31 6.88 -19.43 -2.76
CA PRO A 31 8.02 -19.32 -1.84
C PRO A 31 8.43 -17.87 -1.54
N GLY A 32 9.13 -17.68 -0.42
CA GLY A 32 9.70 -16.39 -0.04
C GLY A 32 10.72 -15.91 -1.08
N ASN A 33 10.91 -14.60 -1.22
CA ASN A 33 12.01 -14.10 -2.04
C ASN A 33 13.34 -14.61 -1.51
N GLU A 34 14.19 -15.07 -2.42
CA GLU A 34 15.50 -15.69 -2.16
C GLU A 34 15.44 -16.98 -1.33
N ALA A 35 14.27 -17.61 -1.22
CA ALA A 35 14.12 -18.89 -0.53
C ALA A 35 14.79 -20.02 -1.31
N VAL A 36 15.46 -20.92 -0.59
CA VAL A 36 15.99 -22.19 -1.11
C VAL A 36 15.10 -23.31 -0.62
N LEU A 37 14.57 -24.12 -1.56
CA LEU A 37 13.61 -25.17 -1.31
C LEU A 37 14.24 -26.54 -1.57
N GLU A 38 13.92 -27.52 -0.74
CA GLU A 38 14.33 -28.91 -0.99
C GLU A 38 13.58 -29.51 -2.18
N THR A 39 12.32 -29.12 -2.37
CA THR A 39 11.45 -29.60 -3.44
C THR A 39 10.88 -28.45 -4.26
N ALA A 40 10.75 -28.68 -5.57
CA ALA A 40 10.21 -27.68 -6.48
C ALA A 40 8.73 -27.37 -6.17
N PRO A 41 8.35 -26.07 -6.08
CA PRO A 41 6.97 -25.69 -5.89
C PRO A 41 6.19 -25.80 -7.21
N THR A 42 4.91 -26.12 -7.14
CA THR A 42 4.01 -26.15 -8.31
C THR A 42 3.47 -24.77 -8.70
N SER A 43 3.66 -23.77 -7.84
CA SER A 43 3.25 -22.39 -8.11
C SER A 43 4.00 -21.40 -7.20
N VAL A 44 4.10 -20.15 -7.67
CA VAL A 44 4.44 -19.00 -6.81
C VAL A 44 3.17 -18.23 -6.50
N ARG A 45 2.93 -17.93 -5.21
CA ARG A 45 1.78 -17.18 -4.71
C ARG A 45 2.25 -15.86 -4.12
N LEU A 46 1.65 -14.77 -4.58
CA LEU A 46 2.01 -13.39 -4.24
C LEU A 46 0.78 -12.70 -3.66
N VAL A 47 0.83 -12.33 -2.38
CA VAL A 47 -0.28 -11.77 -1.62
C VAL A 47 -0.10 -10.26 -1.50
N PHE A 48 -1.15 -9.49 -1.81
CA PHE A 48 -1.15 -8.04 -1.83
C PHE A 48 -2.05 -7.44 -0.73
N ASP A 49 -1.74 -6.21 -0.31
CA ASP A 49 -2.52 -5.44 0.66
C ASP A 49 -3.70 -4.68 0.03
N ASP A 50 -3.95 -4.87 -1.26
CA ASP A 50 -5.12 -4.32 -1.96
C ASP A 50 -5.64 -5.30 -3.02
N VAL A 51 -6.78 -4.97 -3.62
CA VAL A 51 -7.34 -5.70 -4.73
C VAL A 51 -6.45 -5.51 -5.96
N VAL A 52 -6.06 -6.63 -6.56
CA VAL A 52 -5.19 -6.66 -7.74
C VAL A 52 -5.77 -7.55 -8.84
N ARG A 53 -5.33 -7.32 -10.07
CA ARG A 53 -5.63 -8.17 -11.23
C ARG A 53 -4.34 -8.58 -11.92
N ALA A 54 -4.32 -9.79 -12.49
CA ALA A 54 -3.19 -10.24 -13.29
C ALA A 54 -3.05 -9.36 -14.54
N SER A 55 -1.82 -8.92 -14.84
CA SER A 55 -1.49 -8.13 -16.03
C SER A 55 -0.65 -8.96 -17.02
N SER A 56 -0.46 -8.47 -18.24
CA SER A 56 0.34 -9.14 -19.26
C SER A 56 1.85 -8.98 -18.98
N GLY A 57 2.70 -9.72 -19.72
CA GLY A 57 4.17 -9.57 -19.65
C GLY A 57 4.87 -10.24 -18.46
N MET A 58 4.15 -11.05 -17.67
CA MET A 58 4.76 -11.88 -16.62
C MET A 58 5.66 -12.97 -17.21
N LYS A 59 6.74 -13.29 -16.50
CA LYS A 59 7.68 -14.36 -16.87
C LYS A 59 8.05 -15.18 -15.63
N ALA A 60 8.14 -16.49 -15.79
CA ALA A 60 8.84 -17.36 -14.84
C ALA A 60 9.87 -18.16 -15.63
N ILE A 61 11.14 -18.08 -15.22
CA ILE A 61 12.26 -18.73 -15.91
C ILE A 61 13.10 -19.54 -14.93
N ARG A 62 13.77 -20.57 -15.43
CA ARG A 62 15.00 -21.09 -14.80
C ARG A 62 16.15 -20.20 -15.26
N ASN A 63 16.98 -19.73 -14.34
CA ASN A 63 18.06 -18.81 -14.64
C ASN A 63 19.04 -19.45 -15.63
N GLY A 64 19.21 -18.82 -16.80
CA GLY A 64 20.05 -19.35 -17.89
C GLY A 64 19.31 -20.21 -18.91
N ASP A 65 18.03 -20.55 -18.67
CA ASP A 65 17.21 -21.42 -19.51
C ASP A 65 15.86 -20.76 -19.89
N GLY A 66 14.94 -21.56 -20.43
CA GLY A 66 13.62 -21.17 -20.90
C GLY A 66 12.55 -20.97 -19.82
N SER A 67 11.34 -20.65 -20.31
CA SER A 67 10.14 -20.43 -19.48
C SER A 67 9.73 -21.70 -18.72
N VAL A 68 9.38 -21.52 -17.44
CA VAL A 68 8.85 -22.58 -16.56
C VAL A 68 7.39 -22.36 -16.19
N LEU A 69 6.69 -21.46 -16.88
CA LEU A 69 5.25 -21.26 -16.71
C LEU A 69 4.47 -22.49 -17.19
N ALA A 70 3.58 -23.01 -16.34
CA ALA A 70 2.67 -24.10 -16.71
C ALA A 70 1.34 -23.60 -17.29
N ALA A 71 0.87 -22.43 -16.86
CA ALA A 71 -0.40 -21.85 -17.28
C ALA A 71 -0.39 -20.33 -17.11
N LYS A 72 -1.44 -19.67 -17.60
CA LYS A 72 -1.62 -18.22 -17.42
C LYS A 72 -1.74 -17.88 -15.93
N PRO A 73 -0.96 -16.91 -15.41
CA PRO A 73 -1.14 -16.43 -14.05
C PRO A 73 -2.53 -15.83 -13.84
N HIS A 74 -3.07 -15.98 -12.63
CA HIS A 74 -4.42 -15.52 -12.29
C HIS A 74 -4.51 -15.07 -10.83
N VAL A 75 -5.51 -14.27 -10.49
CA VAL A 75 -5.72 -13.78 -9.11
C VAL A 75 -6.84 -14.56 -8.43
N VAL A 76 -6.59 -14.99 -7.20
CA VAL A 76 -7.54 -15.68 -6.31
C VAL A 76 -7.91 -14.76 -5.15
N GLY A 77 -9.21 -14.68 -4.82
CA GLY A 77 -9.73 -13.88 -3.71
C GLY A 77 -9.46 -12.38 -3.85
N GLY A 78 -9.21 -11.90 -5.08
CA GLY A 78 -8.93 -10.51 -5.40
C GLY A 78 -7.56 -9.98 -4.95
N ARG A 79 -6.78 -10.71 -4.13
CA ARG A 79 -5.53 -10.20 -3.52
C ARG A 79 -4.33 -11.12 -3.65
N THR A 80 -4.51 -12.33 -4.18
CA THR A 80 -3.41 -13.30 -4.32
C THR A 80 -3.17 -13.63 -5.78
N LEU A 81 -2.07 -13.15 -6.36
CA LEU A 81 -1.62 -13.59 -7.68
C LEU A 81 -0.99 -14.98 -7.56
N VAL A 82 -1.46 -15.92 -8.37
CA VAL A 82 -0.94 -17.27 -8.50
C VAL A 82 -0.24 -17.38 -9.85
N VAL A 83 1.03 -17.77 -9.83
CA VAL A 83 1.88 -18.01 -11.00
C VAL A 83 2.15 -19.52 -11.07
N PRO A 84 1.43 -20.28 -11.93
CA PRO A 84 1.60 -21.72 -12.05
C PRO A 84 2.95 -22.08 -12.70
N LEU A 85 3.66 -23.05 -12.13
CA LEU A 85 4.95 -23.54 -12.61
C LEU A 85 4.82 -24.97 -13.14
N GLN A 86 5.70 -25.34 -14.07
CA GLN A 86 5.80 -26.71 -14.57
C GLN A 86 6.15 -27.67 -13.42
N GLY A 87 5.63 -28.90 -13.48
CA GLY A 87 5.94 -29.93 -12.49
C GLY A 87 7.35 -30.50 -12.69
N GLY A 88 7.98 -30.96 -11.60
CA GLY A 88 9.28 -31.64 -11.67
C GLY A 88 10.46 -30.74 -12.03
N LEU A 89 10.41 -29.45 -11.66
CA LEU A 89 11.55 -28.56 -11.86
C LEU A 89 12.79 -29.11 -11.15
N GLY A 90 13.88 -29.26 -11.89
CA GLY A 90 15.15 -29.74 -11.34
C GLY A 90 15.84 -28.70 -10.46
N ASP A 91 16.97 -29.08 -9.88
CA ASP A 91 17.78 -28.17 -9.07
C ASP A 91 18.25 -26.96 -9.87
N GLY A 92 18.17 -25.77 -9.28
CA GLY A 92 18.52 -24.55 -9.98
C GLY A 92 17.91 -23.31 -9.36
N ASP A 93 18.25 -22.16 -9.94
CA ASP A 93 17.73 -20.87 -9.53
C ASP A 93 16.62 -20.46 -10.49
N TYR A 94 15.53 -19.92 -9.96
CA TYR A 94 14.34 -19.55 -10.72
C TYR A 94 13.99 -18.11 -10.42
N THR A 95 13.58 -17.39 -11.46
CA THR A 95 13.16 -15.99 -11.35
C THR A 95 11.74 -15.81 -11.89
N VAL A 96 10.90 -15.15 -11.11
CA VAL A 96 9.52 -14.78 -11.46
C VAL A 96 9.41 -13.27 -11.52
N LEU A 97 9.24 -12.74 -12.74
CA LEU A 97 8.79 -11.37 -12.99
C LEU A 97 7.26 -11.38 -12.94
N TRP A 98 6.70 -10.77 -11.90
CA TRP A 98 5.26 -10.62 -11.74
C TRP A 98 4.82 -9.20 -12.11
N ARG A 99 3.58 -9.09 -12.57
CA ARG A 99 2.95 -7.83 -12.93
C ARG A 99 1.47 -7.88 -12.59
N VAL A 100 0.97 -6.91 -11.83
CA VAL A 100 -0.44 -6.81 -11.47
C VAL A 100 -0.96 -5.39 -11.62
N LEU A 101 -2.25 -5.26 -11.93
CA LEU A 101 -2.99 -4.01 -11.99
C LEU A 101 -3.70 -3.79 -10.66
N SER A 102 -3.47 -2.65 -10.02
CA SER A 102 -4.14 -2.24 -8.78
C SER A 102 -5.49 -1.55 -9.08
N ASP A 103 -6.37 -1.41 -8.09
CA ASP A 103 -7.72 -0.84 -8.30
C ASP A 103 -7.69 0.67 -8.65
N ASP A 104 -6.59 1.35 -8.33
CA ASP A 104 -6.27 2.72 -8.76
C ASP A 104 -5.92 2.84 -10.25
N GLY A 105 -5.87 1.72 -10.98
CA GLY A 105 -5.65 1.70 -12.43
C GLY A 105 -4.19 1.63 -12.84
N HIS A 106 -3.26 1.49 -11.89
CA HIS A 106 -1.83 1.45 -12.18
C HIS A 106 -1.26 0.05 -12.14
N THR A 107 -0.31 -0.21 -13.05
CA THR A 107 0.39 -1.48 -13.12
C THR A 107 1.64 -1.45 -12.24
N ILE A 108 1.79 -2.47 -11.40
CA ILE A 108 3.00 -2.73 -10.63
C ILE A 108 3.68 -3.98 -11.10
N SER A 109 5.01 -3.95 -11.05
CA SER A 109 5.81 -5.12 -11.30
C SER A 109 6.89 -5.30 -10.25
N GLY A 110 7.32 -6.55 -10.10
CA GLY A 110 8.42 -6.89 -9.23
C GLY A 110 8.98 -8.25 -9.60
N VAL A 111 10.08 -8.58 -8.96
CA VAL A 111 10.79 -9.83 -9.20
C VAL A 111 10.92 -10.58 -7.89
N ILE A 112 10.71 -11.89 -7.96
CA ILE A 112 10.99 -12.84 -6.89
C ILE A 112 11.93 -13.90 -7.45
N ALA A 113 12.97 -14.26 -6.69
CA ALA A 113 13.85 -15.38 -7.00
C ALA A 113 13.68 -16.50 -5.97
N PHE A 114 13.76 -17.76 -6.37
CA PHE A 114 13.80 -18.92 -5.46
C PHE A 114 14.74 -20.00 -6.03
N GLY A 115 15.36 -20.78 -5.15
CA GLY A 115 16.25 -21.89 -5.50
C GLY A 115 15.59 -23.24 -5.21
N VAL A 116 15.90 -24.25 -6.01
CA VAL A 116 15.53 -25.65 -5.78
C VAL A 116 16.80 -26.48 -5.63
N GLY A 117 16.86 -27.32 -4.61
CA GLY A 117 18.00 -28.16 -4.24
C GLY A 117 18.59 -27.76 -2.88
N ALA A 118 18.74 -28.74 -1.97
CA ALA A 118 19.20 -28.51 -0.60
C ALA A 118 20.66 -28.01 -0.55
N GLY A 119 20.96 -27.11 0.40
CA GLY A 119 22.33 -26.65 0.67
C GLY A 119 22.88 -25.63 -0.34
N ARG A 120 22.07 -25.13 -1.28
CA ARG A 120 22.46 -24.10 -2.24
C ARG A 120 22.57 -22.71 -1.60
N ALA A 121 23.40 -21.85 -2.20
CA ALA A 121 23.42 -20.43 -1.88
C ALA A 121 22.08 -19.75 -2.26
N PRO A 122 21.72 -18.61 -1.64
CA PRO A 122 20.55 -17.86 -2.03
C PRO A 122 20.56 -17.51 -3.53
N PRO A 123 19.44 -17.68 -4.24
CA PRO A 123 19.35 -17.48 -5.68
C PRO A 123 19.46 -15.99 -6.02
N ARG A 124 20.02 -15.67 -7.19
CA ARG A 124 20.05 -14.30 -7.71
C ARG A 124 18.93 -14.11 -8.74
N ALA A 125 18.26 -12.96 -8.71
CA ALA A 125 17.29 -12.62 -9.73
C ALA A 125 17.99 -12.38 -11.08
N ALA A 126 17.55 -13.09 -12.12
CA ALA A 126 18.03 -12.91 -13.50
C ALA A 126 17.18 -11.93 -14.33
N LEU A 127 16.04 -11.49 -13.77
CA LEU A 127 15.13 -10.53 -14.38
C LEU A 127 15.08 -9.25 -13.54
N SER A 128 14.73 -8.14 -14.17
CA SER A 128 14.46 -6.86 -13.52
C SER A 128 13.02 -6.42 -13.83
N ALA A 129 12.37 -5.79 -12.85
CA ALA A 129 11.11 -5.11 -13.05
C ALA A 129 11.35 -3.66 -13.43
N ASP A 130 10.70 -3.18 -14.48
CA ASP A 130 10.70 -1.77 -14.85
C ASP A 130 9.44 -1.12 -14.27
N ASN A 131 9.65 -0.20 -13.34
CA ASN A 131 8.59 0.46 -12.55
C ASN A 131 8.52 1.96 -12.82
N GLY A 132 9.13 2.43 -13.91
CA GLY A 132 8.99 3.81 -14.37
C GLY A 132 7.67 4.05 -15.11
N PRO A 133 7.15 5.29 -15.09
CA PRO A 133 6.05 5.69 -15.95
C PRO A 133 6.45 5.50 -17.42
N SER A 134 5.66 4.76 -18.20
CA SER A 134 5.97 4.60 -19.62
C SER A 134 5.69 5.91 -20.38
N ALA A 135 6.40 6.14 -21.49
CA ALA A 135 6.13 7.30 -22.32
C ALA A 135 4.68 7.31 -22.84
N GLU A 136 4.13 6.12 -23.13
CA GLU A 136 2.75 5.92 -23.55
C GLU A 136 1.74 6.34 -22.47
N ASP A 137 1.97 5.96 -21.21
CA ASP A 137 1.11 6.36 -20.07
C ASP A 137 1.11 7.88 -19.90
N VAL A 138 2.29 8.50 -19.94
CA VAL A 138 2.44 9.96 -19.81
C VAL A 138 1.76 10.69 -20.96
N ILE A 139 1.93 10.22 -22.20
CA ILE A 139 1.30 10.81 -23.39
C ILE A 139 -0.22 10.65 -23.33
N SER A 140 -0.72 9.47 -22.98
CA SER A 140 -2.16 9.19 -22.89
C SER A 140 -2.84 10.08 -21.84
N ARG A 141 -2.22 10.22 -20.66
CA ARG A 141 -2.68 11.14 -19.61
C ARG A 141 -2.62 12.60 -20.05
N LEU A 142 -1.56 13.01 -20.75
CA LEU A 142 -1.42 14.37 -21.29
C LEU A 142 -2.55 14.68 -22.28
N LEU A 143 -2.82 13.77 -23.22
CA LEU A 143 -3.89 13.94 -24.20
C LEU A 143 -5.25 14.01 -23.52
N PHE A 144 -5.50 13.15 -22.52
CA PHE A 144 -6.73 13.16 -21.75
C PHE A 144 -6.96 14.49 -21.03
N PHE A 145 -5.99 14.95 -20.23
CA PHE A 145 -6.10 16.21 -19.50
C PHE A 145 -6.15 17.41 -20.45
N ALA A 146 -5.36 17.42 -21.53
CA ALA A 146 -5.42 18.51 -22.51
C ALA A 146 -6.80 18.62 -23.16
N GLY A 147 -7.40 17.49 -23.55
CA GLY A 147 -8.74 17.42 -24.11
C GLY A 147 -9.81 17.85 -23.10
N LEU A 148 -9.82 17.26 -21.91
CA LEU A 148 -10.80 17.55 -20.84
C LEU A 148 -10.76 19.03 -20.43
N LEU A 149 -9.57 19.55 -20.09
CA LEU A 149 -9.43 20.93 -19.61
C LEU A 149 -9.84 21.93 -20.71
N THR A 150 -9.55 21.63 -21.97
CA THR A 150 -9.96 22.47 -23.10
C THR A 150 -11.48 22.41 -23.33
N ALA A 151 -12.09 21.22 -23.31
CA ALA A 151 -13.52 21.04 -23.53
C ALA A 151 -14.35 21.75 -22.45
N VAL A 152 -14.06 21.46 -21.17
CA VAL A 152 -14.74 22.07 -20.02
C VAL A 152 -14.51 23.58 -20.01
N GLY A 153 -13.26 24.02 -20.22
CA GLY A 153 -12.93 25.44 -20.24
C GLY A 153 -13.59 26.21 -21.38
N ALA A 154 -13.73 25.61 -22.56
CA ALA A 154 -14.47 26.19 -23.68
C ALA A 154 -15.95 26.38 -23.34
N GLY A 155 -16.55 25.44 -22.59
CA GLY A 155 -17.91 25.58 -22.05
C GLY A 155 -18.06 26.76 -21.09
N PHE A 156 -17.19 26.88 -20.09
CA PHE A 156 -17.18 28.04 -19.19
C PHE A 156 -16.94 29.35 -19.93
N PHE A 157 -15.99 29.39 -20.86
CA PHE A 157 -15.68 30.57 -21.65
C PHE A 157 -16.86 31.00 -22.52
N ARG A 158 -17.58 30.05 -23.12
CA ARG A 158 -18.82 30.33 -23.87
C ARG A 158 -19.87 31.02 -23.00
N VAL A 159 -20.12 30.49 -21.81
CA VAL A 159 -21.18 30.96 -20.91
C VAL A 159 -20.85 32.34 -20.34
N VAL A 160 -19.60 32.55 -19.92
CA VAL A 160 -19.21 33.73 -19.12
C VAL A 160 -18.56 34.84 -19.97
N VAL A 161 -17.82 34.48 -21.02
CA VAL A 161 -16.94 35.40 -21.74
C VAL A 161 -17.47 35.73 -23.13
N ALA A 162 -17.41 34.78 -24.06
CA ALA A 162 -17.77 34.98 -25.47
C ALA A 162 -17.97 33.64 -26.19
N ARG A 163 -18.74 33.66 -27.30
CA ARG A 163 -18.92 32.48 -28.16
C ARG A 163 -17.58 31.99 -28.71
N VAL A 164 -17.40 30.68 -28.71
CA VAL A 164 -16.27 29.97 -29.30
C VAL A 164 -16.77 29.02 -30.38
N PRO A 165 -15.98 28.76 -31.44
CA PRO A 165 -16.42 27.90 -32.52
C PRO A 165 -16.53 26.45 -32.02
N VAL A 166 -17.67 25.80 -32.28
CA VAL A 166 -17.98 24.46 -31.78
C VAL A 166 -16.94 23.41 -32.18
N ARG A 167 -16.27 23.59 -33.34
CA ARG A 167 -15.15 22.74 -33.80
C ARG A 167 -13.97 22.64 -32.81
N LEU A 168 -13.82 23.59 -31.88
CA LEU A 168 -12.85 23.47 -30.79
C LEU A 168 -13.16 22.26 -29.91
N LEU A 169 -14.44 22.01 -29.63
CA LEU A 169 -14.87 20.86 -28.84
C LEU A 169 -14.56 19.54 -29.56
N LEU A 170 -14.64 19.50 -30.89
CA LEU A 170 -14.30 18.29 -31.65
C LEU A 170 -12.85 17.87 -31.37
N VAL A 171 -11.91 18.81 -31.51
CA VAL A 171 -10.49 18.55 -31.21
C VAL A 171 -10.29 18.17 -29.75
N ALA A 172 -10.94 18.89 -28.84
CA ALA A 172 -10.83 18.62 -27.40
C ALA A 172 -11.35 17.22 -27.02
N PHE A 173 -12.50 16.82 -27.57
CA PHE A 173 -13.08 15.50 -27.36
C PHE A 173 -12.25 14.39 -28.01
N LEU A 174 -11.69 14.59 -29.20
CA LEU A 174 -10.81 13.60 -29.82
C LEU A 174 -9.52 13.40 -29.02
N LEU A 175 -8.90 14.48 -28.51
CA LEU A 175 -7.75 14.37 -27.60
C LEU A 175 -8.12 13.62 -26.33
N ALA A 176 -9.26 13.94 -25.72
CA ALA A 176 -9.76 13.25 -24.54
C ALA A 176 -10.01 11.76 -24.82
N PHE A 177 -10.67 11.45 -25.94
CA PHE A 177 -10.98 10.08 -26.36
C PHE A 177 -9.70 9.27 -26.58
N VAL A 178 -8.77 9.76 -27.40
CA VAL A 178 -7.48 9.08 -27.65
C VAL A 178 -6.71 8.88 -26.35
N GLY A 179 -6.65 9.91 -25.49
CA GLY A 179 -5.94 9.82 -24.22
C GLY A 179 -6.57 8.82 -23.24
N VAL A 180 -7.90 8.70 -23.20
CA VAL A 180 -8.59 7.71 -22.36
C VAL A 180 -8.47 6.31 -22.97
N SER A 181 -8.56 6.17 -24.29
CA SER A 181 -8.38 4.89 -24.97
C SER A 181 -6.99 4.30 -24.73
N GLY A 182 -5.94 5.13 -24.76
CA GLY A 182 -4.58 4.69 -24.40
C GLY A 182 -4.49 4.19 -22.95
N GLN A 183 -5.17 4.87 -22.02
CA GLN A 183 -5.23 4.43 -20.61
C GLN A 183 -6.07 3.16 -20.39
N LEU A 184 -6.97 2.80 -21.30
CA LEU A 184 -7.80 1.59 -21.21
C LEU A 184 -7.13 0.34 -21.81
N HIS A 185 -6.07 0.50 -22.60
CA HIS A 185 -5.45 -0.60 -23.35
C HIS A 185 -5.03 -1.78 -22.45
N ASP A 186 -4.53 -1.50 -21.25
CA ASP A 186 -4.06 -2.51 -20.28
C ASP A 186 -4.90 -2.56 -18.98
N VAL A 187 -6.03 -1.85 -18.94
CA VAL A 187 -6.86 -1.71 -17.74
C VAL A 187 -8.16 -2.50 -17.86
N ALA A 188 -8.37 -3.43 -16.93
CA ALA A 188 -9.63 -4.16 -16.86
C ALA A 188 -10.78 -3.22 -16.42
N VAL A 189 -11.86 -3.17 -17.21
CA VAL A 189 -13.08 -2.37 -16.94
C VAL A 189 -13.73 -2.71 -15.60
N SER A 190 -13.43 -3.88 -15.03
CA SER A 190 -13.92 -4.27 -13.70
C SER A 190 -13.29 -3.52 -12.53
N THR A 191 -12.22 -2.73 -12.73
CA THR A 191 -11.72 -1.75 -11.73
C THR A 191 -12.65 -0.55 -11.63
N ARG A 192 -12.66 0.14 -10.48
CA ARG A 192 -13.31 1.47 -10.38
C ARG A 192 -12.75 2.41 -11.44
N PHE A 193 -11.42 2.52 -11.51
CA PHE A 193 -10.72 3.37 -12.47
C PHE A 193 -11.11 3.05 -13.91
N GLY A 194 -11.07 1.78 -14.31
CA GLY A 194 -11.43 1.32 -15.65
C GLY A 194 -12.89 1.56 -16.00
N THR A 195 -13.82 1.36 -15.07
CA THR A 195 -15.24 1.72 -15.29
C THR A 195 -15.39 3.23 -15.54
N VAL A 196 -14.75 4.06 -14.71
CA VAL A 196 -14.84 5.53 -14.82
C VAL A 196 -14.18 6.03 -16.10
N MET A 197 -13.04 5.46 -16.49
CA MET A 197 -12.38 5.76 -17.76
C MET A 197 -13.22 5.28 -18.95
N ALA A 198 -13.88 4.13 -18.89
CA ALA A 198 -14.80 3.70 -19.95
C ALA A 198 -15.97 4.68 -20.13
N VAL A 199 -16.53 5.19 -19.03
CA VAL A 199 -17.54 6.26 -19.08
C VAL A 199 -16.96 7.53 -19.72
N ALA A 200 -15.73 7.91 -19.36
CA ALA A 200 -15.06 9.07 -19.95
C ALA A 200 -14.82 8.92 -21.46
N ALA A 201 -14.44 7.73 -21.93
CA ALA A 201 -14.31 7.42 -23.35
C ALA A 201 -15.66 7.53 -24.07
N GLY A 202 -16.73 6.99 -23.47
CA GLY A 202 -18.09 7.11 -24.01
C GLY A 202 -18.55 8.57 -24.11
N LEU A 203 -18.35 9.36 -23.05
CA LEU A 203 -18.67 10.79 -23.03
C LEU A 203 -17.86 11.59 -24.06
N ALA A 204 -16.56 11.30 -24.18
CA ALA A 204 -15.70 11.98 -25.15
C ALA A 204 -16.07 11.61 -26.60
N GLY A 205 -16.27 10.32 -26.89
CA GLY A 205 -16.68 9.86 -28.21
C GLY A 205 -18.06 10.40 -28.62
N PHE A 206 -19.04 10.36 -27.71
CA PHE A 206 -20.37 10.92 -27.95
C PHE A 206 -20.32 12.44 -28.11
N GLY A 207 -19.54 13.15 -27.29
CA GLY A 207 -19.30 14.58 -27.45
C GLY A 207 -18.68 14.96 -28.79
N ALA A 208 -17.70 14.18 -29.28
CA ALA A 208 -17.11 14.36 -30.60
C ALA A 208 -18.14 14.15 -31.72
N LEU A 209 -18.94 13.07 -31.64
CA LEU A 209 -20.01 12.78 -32.59
C LEU A 209 -21.05 13.91 -32.64
N LEU A 210 -21.58 14.31 -31.47
CA LEU A 210 -22.51 15.42 -31.38
C LEU A 210 -21.94 16.69 -31.99
N THR A 211 -20.66 16.99 -31.73
CA THR A 211 -19.98 18.16 -32.31
C THR A 211 -19.89 18.09 -33.83
N ALA A 212 -19.57 16.91 -34.38
CA ALA A 212 -19.48 16.67 -35.82
C ALA A 212 -20.84 16.80 -36.52
N LEU A 213 -21.95 16.56 -35.81
CA LEU A 213 -23.32 16.69 -36.32
C LEU A 213 -23.86 18.12 -36.30
N VAL A 214 -23.30 19.04 -35.49
CA VAL A 214 -23.79 20.43 -35.38
C VAL A 214 -23.89 21.18 -36.73
N PRO A 215 -22.95 21.05 -37.69
CA PRO A 215 -23.09 21.71 -39.00
C PRO A 215 -24.31 21.26 -39.79
N VAL A 216 -24.81 20.04 -39.56
CA VAL A 216 -25.99 19.46 -40.22
C VAL A 216 -27.26 19.72 -39.40
N PHE A 217 -27.16 19.62 -38.07
CA PHE A 217 -28.24 19.77 -37.11
C PHE A 217 -27.90 20.85 -36.06
N PRO A 218 -28.07 22.15 -36.39
CA PRO A 218 -27.67 23.26 -35.50
C PRO A 218 -28.34 23.25 -34.13
N GLN A 219 -29.53 22.66 -34.02
CA GLN A 219 -30.26 22.50 -32.75
C GLN A 219 -29.51 21.66 -31.71
N LEU A 220 -28.54 20.83 -32.13
CA LEU A 220 -27.73 20.00 -31.23
C LEU A 220 -26.60 20.78 -30.55
N GLU A 221 -26.36 22.04 -30.92
CA GLU A 221 -25.21 22.82 -30.47
C GLU A 221 -25.00 22.91 -28.94
N PRO A 222 -26.04 22.92 -28.08
CA PRO A 222 -25.85 22.86 -26.63
C PRO A 222 -25.33 21.52 -26.11
N LEU A 223 -25.61 20.41 -26.80
CA LEU A 223 -25.35 19.05 -26.29
C LEU A 223 -23.84 18.75 -26.12
N PRO A 224 -22.95 19.11 -27.06
CA PRO A 224 -21.49 19.01 -26.86
C PRO A 224 -20.98 19.72 -25.60
N PHE A 225 -21.54 20.87 -25.24
CA PHE A 225 -21.12 21.59 -24.04
C PHE A 225 -21.55 20.87 -22.76
N MET A 226 -22.74 20.25 -22.76
CA MET A 226 -23.18 19.41 -21.63
C MET A 226 -22.29 18.17 -21.47
N ALA A 227 -21.93 17.51 -22.58
CA ALA A 227 -20.98 16.40 -22.56
C ALA A 227 -19.60 16.84 -22.04
N ALA A 228 -19.15 18.06 -22.35
CA ALA A 228 -17.91 18.61 -21.83
C ALA A 228 -17.98 18.78 -20.29
N PHE A 229 -19.06 19.35 -19.75
CA PHE A 229 -19.22 19.48 -18.29
C PHE A 229 -19.35 18.12 -17.60
N ALA A 230 -19.94 17.12 -18.24
CA ALA A 230 -20.01 15.76 -17.71
C ALA A 230 -18.63 15.07 -17.56
N LEU A 231 -17.61 15.53 -18.29
CA LEU A 231 -16.22 15.06 -18.12
C LEU A 231 -15.54 15.63 -16.87
N LEU A 232 -15.98 16.77 -16.34
CA LEU A 232 -15.33 17.46 -15.22
C LEU A 232 -15.10 16.59 -13.95
N PRO A 233 -16.07 15.80 -13.46
CA PRO A 233 -15.86 14.99 -12.25
C PRO A 233 -14.99 13.74 -12.48
N ILE A 234 -14.71 13.37 -13.73
CA ILE A 234 -14.03 12.11 -14.07
C ILE A 234 -12.67 11.96 -13.34
N PRO A 235 -11.75 12.93 -13.35
CA PRO A 235 -10.46 12.77 -12.67
C PRO A 235 -10.61 12.61 -11.15
N THR A 236 -11.60 13.27 -10.55
CA THR A 236 -11.88 13.19 -9.10
C THR A 236 -12.44 11.83 -8.71
N VAL A 237 -13.34 11.28 -9.51
CA VAL A 237 -13.95 9.98 -9.26
C VAL A 237 -12.97 8.84 -9.57
N ALA A 238 -12.12 9.01 -10.58
CA ALA A 238 -11.09 8.05 -10.92
C ALA A 238 -9.94 8.05 -9.89
N GLY A 239 -9.57 9.23 -9.38
CA GLY A 239 -8.40 9.44 -8.54
C GLY A 239 -8.60 9.09 -7.06
N HIS A 240 -7.56 9.41 -6.27
CA HIS A 240 -7.46 9.03 -4.87
C HIS A 240 -8.43 9.73 -3.91
N ALA A 241 -9.25 10.68 -4.40
CA ALA A 241 -10.19 11.42 -3.56
C ALA A 241 -11.27 10.51 -2.94
N LEU A 242 -11.56 9.37 -3.58
CA LEU A 242 -12.54 8.38 -3.10
C LEU A 242 -11.91 7.19 -2.35
N ASP A 243 -10.60 7.23 -2.08
CA ASP A 243 -9.93 6.11 -1.42
C ASP A 243 -10.26 6.05 0.08
N ARG A 244 -10.27 4.83 0.63
CA ARG A 244 -10.59 4.60 2.04
C ARG A 244 -9.58 5.30 2.96
N GLY A 245 -10.09 6.05 3.94
CA GLY A 245 -9.26 6.79 4.91
C GLY A 245 -8.91 8.22 4.49
N ARG A 246 -9.38 8.70 3.34
CA ARG A 246 -9.30 10.11 2.93
C ARG A 246 -10.39 10.95 3.61
N SER A 247 -10.11 12.23 3.80
CA SER A 247 -11.11 13.20 4.25
C SER A 247 -12.14 13.43 3.14
N TRP A 248 -13.42 13.58 3.50
CA TRP A 248 -14.49 13.93 2.56
C TRP A 248 -14.22 15.27 1.84
N LEU A 249 -13.38 16.14 2.41
CA LEU A 249 -12.97 17.42 1.84
C LEU A 249 -12.08 17.28 0.58
N GLU A 250 -11.48 16.11 0.35
CA GLU A 250 -10.59 15.91 -0.81
C GLU A 250 -11.36 15.93 -2.13
N ILE A 251 -12.61 15.46 -2.14
CA ILE A 251 -13.48 15.45 -3.32
C ILE A 251 -13.77 16.88 -3.81
N PRO A 252 -14.36 17.79 -3.01
CA PRO A 252 -14.63 19.15 -3.46
C PRO A 252 -13.34 19.93 -3.76
N VAL A 253 -12.25 19.70 -3.01
CA VAL A 253 -10.96 20.35 -3.28
C VAL A 253 -10.39 19.95 -4.64
N ASP A 254 -10.41 18.65 -4.98
CA ASP A 254 -9.93 18.15 -6.26
C ASP A 254 -10.82 18.62 -7.42
N LEU A 255 -12.13 18.54 -7.27
CA LEU A 255 -13.10 19.01 -8.28
C LEU A 255 -12.92 20.51 -8.57
N LEU A 256 -12.76 21.33 -7.52
CA LEU A 256 -12.48 22.76 -7.66
C LEU A 256 -11.13 23.02 -8.33
N HIS A 257 -10.11 22.21 -8.03
CA HIS A 257 -8.80 22.31 -8.65
C HIS A 257 -8.88 22.06 -10.17
N VAL A 258 -9.55 20.98 -10.59
CA VAL A 258 -9.73 20.63 -12.01
C VAL A 258 -10.61 21.65 -12.74
N ALA A 259 -11.67 22.14 -12.09
CA ALA A 259 -12.53 23.17 -12.66
C ALA A 259 -11.76 24.48 -12.89
N ALA A 260 -11.00 24.94 -11.88
CA ALA A 260 -10.17 26.14 -12.01
C ALA A 260 -9.10 26.02 -13.09
N ALA A 261 -8.45 24.86 -13.20
CA ALA A 261 -7.49 24.57 -14.27
C ALA A 261 -8.16 24.60 -15.65
N SER A 262 -9.36 24.04 -15.77
CA SER A 262 -10.14 24.01 -17.01
C SER A 262 -10.52 25.42 -17.46
N VAL A 263 -11.05 26.24 -16.55
CA VAL A 263 -11.42 27.63 -16.83
C VAL A 263 -10.23 28.44 -17.32
N TRP A 264 -9.05 28.26 -16.71
CA TRP A 264 -7.85 29.01 -17.10
C TRP A 264 -7.28 28.53 -18.44
N LEU A 265 -7.02 27.24 -18.62
CA LEU A 265 -6.43 26.71 -19.85
C LEU A 265 -7.39 26.82 -21.04
N GLY A 266 -8.61 26.27 -20.93
CA GLY A 266 -9.58 26.31 -22.02
C GLY A 266 -10.04 27.74 -22.33
N GLY A 267 -10.05 28.63 -21.33
CA GLY A 267 -10.31 30.04 -21.57
C GLY A 267 -9.17 30.79 -22.28
N LEU A 268 -7.90 30.41 -22.06
CA LEU A 268 -6.78 30.92 -22.87
C LEU A 268 -6.91 30.48 -24.33
N VAL A 269 -7.24 29.20 -24.58
CA VAL A 269 -7.49 28.68 -25.92
C VAL A 269 -8.66 29.42 -26.59
N GLY A 270 -9.77 29.62 -25.87
CA GLY A 270 -10.90 30.41 -26.32
C GLY A 270 -10.52 31.86 -26.65
N LEU A 271 -9.72 32.50 -25.80
CA LEU A 271 -9.24 33.87 -26.00
C LEU A 271 -8.37 33.97 -27.26
N VAL A 272 -7.49 33.00 -27.55
CA VAL A 272 -6.71 32.98 -28.80
C VAL A 272 -7.63 33.03 -30.02
N LEU A 273 -8.72 32.25 -30.02
CA LEU A 273 -9.67 32.21 -31.12
C LEU A 273 -10.41 33.54 -31.28
N VAL A 274 -10.85 34.15 -30.18
CA VAL A 274 -11.47 35.48 -30.19
C VAL A 274 -10.51 36.54 -30.71
N LEU A 275 -9.24 36.52 -30.27
CA LEU A 275 -8.22 37.47 -30.70
C LEU A 275 -7.79 37.28 -32.17
N ARG A 276 -8.03 36.10 -32.77
CA ARG A 276 -7.81 35.83 -34.20
C ARG A 276 -8.97 36.32 -35.08
N GLY A 277 -10.18 36.41 -34.53
CA GLY A 277 -11.36 36.90 -35.25
C GLY A 277 -11.36 38.42 -35.49
N ALA A 278 -12.25 38.88 -36.37
CA ALA A 278 -12.41 40.30 -36.72
C ALA A 278 -13.35 41.09 -35.77
N GLY A 279 -14.02 40.41 -34.83
CA GLY A 279 -15.00 41.01 -33.93
C GLY A 279 -14.43 41.79 -32.73
N GLU A 280 -15.31 42.19 -31.82
CA GLU A 280 -14.99 42.94 -30.60
C GLU A 280 -14.09 42.14 -29.65
N ARG A 281 -12.91 42.70 -29.29
CA ARG A 281 -11.87 41.99 -28.51
C ARG A 281 -11.73 42.47 -27.07
N GLN A 282 -12.22 43.67 -26.74
CA GLN A 282 -11.91 44.31 -25.47
C GLN A 282 -12.71 43.74 -24.30
N ARG A 283 -14.04 43.59 -24.44
CA ARG A 283 -14.90 43.02 -23.39
C ARG A 283 -14.54 41.56 -23.10
N PRO A 284 -14.35 40.66 -24.10
CA PRO A 284 -13.91 39.30 -23.83
C PRO A 284 -12.57 39.23 -23.10
N LEU A 285 -11.60 40.06 -23.49
CA LEU A 285 -10.28 40.11 -22.86
C LEU A 285 -10.37 40.52 -21.38
N ARG A 286 -11.15 41.56 -21.04
CA ARG A 286 -11.33 42.01 -19.64
C ARG A 286 -12.06 40.97 -18.79
N ARG A 287 -13.15 40.40 -19.31
CA ARG A 287 -13.94 39.35 -18.63
C ARG A 287 -13.07 38.13 -18.34
N PHE A 288 -12.34 37.65 -19.34
CA PHE A 288 -11.44 36.53 -19.16
C PHE A 288 -10.30 36.84 -18.17
N SER A 289 -9.71 38.03 -18.21
CA SER A 289 -8.64 38.39 -17.27
C SER A 289 -9.11 38.35 -15.80
N ASN A 290 -10.34 38.77 -15.50
CA ASN A 290 -10.90 38.66 -14.15
C ASN A 290 -11.22 37.21 -13.77
N LEU A 291 -11.80 36.44 -14.70
CA LEU A 291 -12.09 35.03 -14.48
C LEU A 291 -10.80 34.22 -14.23
N ALA A 292 -9.75 34.48 -15.02
CA ALA A 292 -8.45 33.85 -14.86
C ALA A 292 -7.82 34.16 -13.50
N LEU A 293 -7.95 35.38 -12.98
CA LEU A 293 -7.45 35.74 -11.65
C LEU A 293 -8.14 34.92 -10.54
N VAL A 294 -9.47 34.78 -10.61
CA VAL A 294 -10.23 33.95 -9.67
C VAL A 294 -9.82 32.48 -9.78
N SER A 295 -9.70 31.96 -11.01
CA SER A 295 -9.23 30.59 -11.25
C SER A 295 -7.83 30.34 -10.69
N VAL A 296 -6.89 31.27 -10.88
CA VAL A 296 -5.53 31.18 -10.30
C VAL A 296 -5.58 31.13 -8.77
N ALA A 297 -6.40 31.96 -8.13
CA ALA A 297 -6.52 31.97 -6.67
C ALA A 297 -7.12 30.66 -6.12
N VAL A 298 -8.13 30.11 -6.79
CA VAL A 298 -8.72 28.81 -6.45
C VAL A 298 -7.70 27.69 -6.66
N LEU A 299 -6.99 27.70 -7.78
CA LEU A 299 -5.98 26.69 -8.12
C LEU A 299 -4.81 26.69 -7.12
N ALA A 300 -4.34 27.88 -6.71
CA ALA A 300 -3.29 28.03 -5.71
C ALA A 300 -3.73 27.50 -4.34
N THR A 301 -4.90 27.93 -3.87
CA THR A 301 -5.45 27.51 -2.56
C THR A 301 -5.67 25.99 -2.52
N THR A 302 -6.37 25.44 -3.51
CA THR A 302 -6.63 23.99 -3.60
C THR A 302 -5.33 23.20 -3.79
N GLY A 303 -4.36 23.73 -4.56
CA GLY A 303 -3.05 23.11 -4.75
C GLY A 303 -2.24 23.01 -3.45
N VAL A 304 -2.28 24.04 -2.61
CA VAL A 304 -1.63 24.03 -1.29
C VAL A 304 -2.30 23.01 -0.37
N ILE A 305 -3.64 22.98 -0.30
CA ILE A 305 -4.39 22.01 0.51
C ILE A 305 -4.01 20.58 0.11
N ARG A 306 -3.98 20.30 -1.20
CA ARG A 306 -3.56 18.99 -1.72
C ARG A 306 -2.09 18.68 -1.43
N ALA A 307 -1.18 19.65 -1.53
CA ALA A 307 0.23 19.41 -1.21
C ALA A 307 0.41 18.95 0.25
N PHE A 308 -0.34 19.54 1.19
CA PHE A 308 -0.34 19.11 2.59
C PHE A 308 -1.01 17.75 2.82
N SER A 309 -2.01 17.39 2.02
CA SER A 309 -2.63 16.05 2.12
C SER A 309 -1.76 14.95 1.49
N GLU A 310 -0.89 15.30 0.53
CA GLU A 310 -0.03 14.37 -0.21
C GLU A 310 1.40 14.22 0.35
N LEU A 311 1.89 15.17 1.15
CA LEU A 311 3.23 15.16 1.76
C LEU A 311 3.14 15.15 3.29
N ARG A 312 3.86 14.22 3.95
CA ARG A 312 3.94 14.15 5.43
C ARG A 312 5.14 14.87 6.04
N ALA A 313 6.16 15.16 5.24
CA ALA A 313 7.35 15.86 5.69
C ALA A 313 7.95 16.73 4.58
N PHE A 314 8.49 17.89 4.95
CA PHE A 314 9.12 18.83 4.00
C PHE A 314 10.27 18.20 3.21
N GLY A 315 11.05 17.31 3.84
CA GLY A 315 12.12 16.57 3.18
C GLY A 315 11.68 15.75 1.96
N GLN A 316 10.39 15.45 1.84
CA GLN A 316 9.83 14.69 0.72
C GLN A 316 9.80 15.48 -0.59
N LEU A 317 9.93 16.80 -0.53
CA LEU A 317 9.99 17.65 -1.73
C LEU A 317 11.21 17.35 -2.60
N TRP A 318 12.37 17.07 -2.01
CA TRP A 318 13.60 16.80 -2.76
C TRP A 318 14.04 15.32 -2.74
N SER A 319 13.63 14.55 -1.74
CA SER A 319 13.98 13.12 -1.61
C SER A 319 13.08 12.18 -2.43
N THR A 320 11.95 12.66 -2.97
CA THR A 320 10.98 11.84 -3.69
C THR A 320 10.78 12.26 -5.14
N GLY A 321 10.49 11.30 -6.02
CA GLY A 321 10.16 11.60 -7.42
C GLY A 321 8.93 12.51 -7.50
N TYR A 322 7.88 12.19 -6.74
CA TYR A 322 6.67 13.01 -6.63
C TYR A 322 6.98 14.44 -6.18
N GLY A 323 7.78 14.61 -5.12
CA GLY A 323 8.18 15.93 -4.62
C GLY A 323 8.94 16.75 -5.67
N ARG A 324 9.87 16.13 -6.40
CA ARG A 324 10.64 16.80 -7.46
C ARG A 324 9.73 17.27 -8.60
N VAL A 325 8.82 16.42 -9.06
CA VAL A 325 7.86 16.82 -10.10
C VAL A 325 6.88 17.88 -9.57
N LEU A 326 6.50 17.82 -8.30
CA LEU A 326 5.69 18.87 -7.66
C LEU A 326 6.44 20.21 -7.63
N LEU A 327 7.74 20.23 -7.35
CA LEU A 327 8.56 21.46 -7.44
C LEU A 327 8.57 22.02 -8.86
N VAL A 328 8.72 21.15 -9.87
CA VAL A 328 8.66 21.56 -11.28
C VAL A 328 7.28 22.14 -11.62
N LYS A 329 6.20 21.47 -11.19
CA LYS A 329 4.81 21.97 -11.35
C LYS A 329 4.64 23.34 -10.69
N THR A 330 5.14 23.53 -9.49
CA THR A 330 5.07 24.82 -8.76
C THR A 330 5.90 25.90 -9.46
N LEU A 331 7.08 25.59 -9.99
CA LEU A 331 7.89 26.53 -10.76
C LEU A 331 7.19 26.96 -12.05
N LEU A 332 6.67 26.00 -12.82
CA LEU A 332 5.91 26.28 -14.05
C LEU A 332 4.67 27.15 -13.75
N LEU A 333 3.96 26.84 -12.67
CA LEU A 333 2.82 27.64 -12.19
C LEU A 333 3.26 29.07 -11.82
N ALA A 334 4.38 29.24 -11.10
CA ALA A 334 4.89 30.56 -10.73
C ALA A 334 5.24 31.41 -11.97
N LEU A 335 5.86 30.79 -12.98
CA LEU A 335 6.15 31.46 -14.27
C LEU A 335 4.86 31.87 -15.00
N LEU A 336 3.85 30.99 -15.01
CA LEU A 336 2.53 31.31 -15.59
C LEU A 336 1.84 32.47 -14.87
N VAL A 337 1.87 32.48 -13.53
CA VAL A 337 1.30 33.57 -12.73
C VAL A 337 2.04 34.89 -13.00
N ALA A 338 3.38 34.86 -13.12
CA ALA A 338 4.17 36.04 -13.45
C ALA A 338 3.84 36.60 -14.84
N LEU A 339 3.67 35.73 -15.85
CA LEU A 339 3.22 36.14 -17.18
C LEU A 339 1.79 36.68 -17.15
N GLY A 340 0.87 36.02 -16.44
CA GLY A 340 -0.51 36.48 -16.27
C GLY A 340 -0.58 37.85 -15.59
N TRP A 341 0.27 38.10 -14.58
CA TRP A 341 0.42 39.39 -13.93
C TRP A 341 0.92 40.47 -14.91
N LEU A 342 1.98 40.17 -15.66
CA LEU A 342 2.52 41.07 -16.69
C LEU A 342 1.46 41.41 -17.75
N ASN A 343 0.70 40.39 -18.19
CA ASN A 343 -0.40 40.55 -19.13
C ASN A 343 -1.47 41.48 -18.57
N ARG A 344 -1.94 41.21 -17.35
CA ARG A 344 -3.01 41.99 -16.70
C ARG A 344 -2.66 43.46 -16.49
N TYR A 345 -1.43 43.76 -16.03
CA TYR A 345 -1.06 45.12 -15.64
C TYR A 345 -0.32 45.91 -16.72
N ARG A 346 0.30 45.25 -17.71
CA ARG A 346 1.02 45.96 -18.79
C ARG A 346 0.39 45.80 -20.15
N LEU A 347 0.04 44.59 -20.57
CA LEU A 347 -0.36 44.34 -21.97
C LEU A 347 -1.86 44.53 -22.22
N VAL A 348 -2.72 44.16 -21.26
CA VAL A 348 -4.17 44.35 -21.33
C VAL A 348 -4.56 45.84 -21.33
N PRO A 349 -4.03 46.71 -20.44
CA PRO A 349 -4.37 48.14 -20.44
C PRO A 349 -3.90 48.86 -21.70
N ARG A 350 -2.77 48.43 -22.28
CA ARG A 350 -2.19 48.99 -23.52
C ARG A 350 -2.80 48.43 -24.81
N PHE A 351 -3.74 47.48 -24.72
CA PHE A 351 -4.34 46.79 -25.86
C PHE A 351 -3.34 46.30 -26.93
N SER A 352 -2.16 45.87 -26.51
CA SER A 352 -1.11 45.40 -27.43
C SER A 352 -1.42 43.99 -27.94
N VAL A 353 -2.20 43.88 -29.02
CA VAL A 353 -2.62 42.58 -29.58
C VAL A 353 -1.44 41.70 -29.97
N GLY A 354 -0.41 42.28 -30.60
CA GLY A 354 0.81 41.55 -30.99
C GLY A 354 1.66 41.09 -29.80
N GLY A 355 1.67 41.87 -28.70
CA GLY A 355 2.31 41.46 -27.43
C GLY A 355 1.52 40.35 -26.74
N LEU A 356 0.20 40.50 -26.65
CA LEU A 356 -0.71 39.51 -26.06
C LEU A 356 -0.63 38.16 -26.79
N ARG A 357 -0.63 38.15 -28.13
CA ARG A 357 -0.52 36.89 -28.90
C ARG A 357 0.78 36.14 -28.62
N ARG A 358 1.92 36.85 -28.51
CA ARG A 358 3.21 36.25 -28.15
C ARG A 358 3.21 35.72 -26.72
N SER A 359 2.67 36.51 -25.79
CA SER A 359 2.56 36.12 -24.38
C SER A 359 1.68 34.88 -24.19
N ILE A 360 0.50 34.85 -24.80
CA ILE A 360 -0.41 33.70 -24.75
C ILE A 360 0.24 32.45 -25.38
N GLY A 361 1.03 32.60 -26.46
CA GLY A 361 1.79 31.49 -27.02
C GLY A 361 2.78 30.87 -26.01
N LEU A 362 3.48 31.71 -25.24
CA LEU A 362 4.36 31.25 -24.16
C LEU A 362 3.57 30.63 -22.99
N GLU A 363 2.43 31.22 -22.62
CA GLU A 363 1.55 30.66 -21.59
C GLU A 363 1.04 29.27 -21.99
N LEU A 364 0.61 29.07 -23.24
CA LEU A 364 0.16 27.75 -23.73
C LEU A 364 1.28 26.72 -23.73
N LEU A 365 2.53 27.10 -24.05
CA LEU A 365 3.69 26.20 -23.96
C LEU A 365 4.00 25.81 -22.51
N LEU A 366 3.97 26.77 -21.58
CA LEU A 366 4.15 26.49 -20.14
C LEU A 366 3.01 25.62 -19.60
N PHE A 367 1.78 25.84 -20.06
CA PHE A 367 0.63 25.00 -19.73
C PHE A 367 0.78 23.58 -20.25
N ALA A 368 1.26 23.39 -21.49
CA ALA A 368 1.54 22.05 -22.00
C ALA A 368 2.56 21.32 -21.12
N GLY A 369 3.63 22.01 -20.71
CA GLY A 369 4.59 21.48 -19.74
C GLY A 369 3.98 21.19 -18.37
N LEU A 370 3.07 22.05 -17.89
CA LEU A 370 2.35 21.88 -16.63
C LEU A 370 1.43 20.65 -16.68
N VAL A 371 0.71 20.45 -17.77
CA VAL A 371 -0.15 19.28 -17.99
C VAL A 371 0.68 18.00 -18.11
N ALA A 372 1.84 18.04 -18.78
CA ALA A 372 2.79 16.92 -18.79
C ALA A 372 3.27 16.56 -17.37
N ALA A 373 3.66 17.57 -16.58
CA ALA A 373 4.05 17.37 -15.19
C ALA A 373 2.90 16.82 -14.33
N VAL A 374 1.65 17.20 -14.61
CA VAL A 374 0.46 16.62 -13.98
C VAL A 374 0.28 15.16 -14.39
N GLY A 375 0.39 14.83 -15.68
CA GLY A 375 0.34 13.44 -16.17
C GLY A 375 1.34 12.56 -15.44
N LEU A 376 2.58 13.04 -15.32
CA LEU A 376 3.63 12.37 -14.56
C LEU A 376 3.30 12.27 -13.06
N LEU A 377 2.83 13.34 -12.42
CA LEU A 377 2.43 13.33 -11.00
C LEU A 377 1.30 12.34 -10.70
N THR A 378 0.36 12.18 -11.62
CA THR A 378 -0.73 11.20 -11.47
C THR A 378 -0.28 9.75 -11.62
N ASP A 379 0.97 9.53 -12.04
CA ASP A 379 1.61 8.22 -12.13
C ASP A 379 2.59 7.95 -10.98
N LEU A 380 2.95 8.99 -10.21
CA LEU A 380 3.91 8.89 -9.11
C LEU A 380 3.24 8.74 -7.73
N ARG A 381 3.85 7.98 -6.82
CA ARG A 381 3.37 7.87 -5.42
C ARG A 381 3.48 9.19 -4.66
N PRO A 382 2.41 9.67 -4.00
CA PRO A 382 2.49 10.72 -3.01
C PRO A 382 3.54 10.48 -1.91
N GLY A 383 4.21 11.54 -1.46
CA GLY A 383 5.28 11.44 -0.46
C GLY A 383 4.82 10.81 0.87
N ARG A 384 3.60 11.10 1.31
CA ARG A 384 3.02 10.59 2.56
C ARG A 384 3.07 9.06 2.69
N ASP A 385 2.99 8.35 1.58
CA ASP A 385 2.93 6.89 1.57
C ASP A 385 4.35 6.28 1.64
N ARG A 386 5.42 7.08 1.49
CA ARG A 386 6.82 6.64 1.71
C ARG A 386 7.19 6.48 3.19
N VAL A 387 6.56 7.20 4.12
CA VAL A 387 6.89 7.08 5.56
C VAL A 387 6.49 5.70 6.11
N ALA A 388 5.52 5.02 5.48
CA ALA A 388 5.19 3.63 5.78
C ALA A 388 6.24 2.61 5.27
N VAL A 389 7.18 3.03 4.41
CA VAL A 389 8.19 2.18 3.76
C VAL A 389 9.62 2.53 4.22
N ALA A 390 9.91 3.79 4.53
CA ALA A 390 11.26 4.25 4.92
C ALA A 390 11.73 3.76 6.31
N ALA A 391 10.85 3.16 7.11
CA ALA A 391 11.22 2.49 8.36
C ALA A 391 11.68 1.01 8.15
N VAL A 392 11.81 0.55 6.90
CA VAL A 392 12.14 -0.86 6.57
C VAL A 392 13.31 -0.96 5.59
N ALA A 393 14.30 -0.06 5.69
CA ALA A 393 15.57 -0.24 4.99
C ALA A 393 16.61 -0.85 5.94
N GLU A 394 17.37 -1.81 5.39
CA GLU A 394 18.56 -2.48 5.94
C GLU A 394 18.39 -3.61 6.95
N ALA A 395 17.57 -4.62 6.66
CA ALA A 395 18.05 -5.99 6.33
C ALA A 395 16.81 -6.87 6.07
N LYS A 396 16.77 -7.51 4.91
CA LYS A 396 15.64 -8.35 4.49
C LYS A 396 15.91 -9.79 4.90
N GLY A 397 15.34 -10.21 6.01
CA GLY A 397 15.41 -11.59 6.49
C GLY A 397 14.79 -11.75 7.88
N PRO A 398 14.49 -12.99 8.29
CA PRO A 398 14.09 -13.28 9.67
C PRO A 398 15.23 -12.85 10.61
N PRO A 399 14.91 -12.34 11.81
CA PRO A 399 15.93 -12.01 12.78
C PRO A 399 16.71 -13.25 13.20
N PRO A 400 18.00 -13.10 13.57
CA PRO A 400 18.77 -14.21 14.08
C PRO A 400 18.10 -14.77 15.35
N PRO A 401 18.10 -16.11 15.55
CA PRO A 401 17.61 -16.68 16.79
C PRO A 401 18.45 -16.19 17.97
N PRO A 402 17.86 -16.05 19.17
CA PRO A 402 18.60 -15.65 20.36
C PRO A 402 19.73 -16.64 20.65
N ALA A 403 20.89 -16.12 21.04
CA ALA A 403 22.00 -16.99 21.41
C ALA A 403 21.62 -17.94 22.56
N GLN A 404 22.14 -19.17 22.54
CA GLN A 404 21.93 -20.12 23.62
C GLN A 404 22.37 -19.52 24.97
N GLY A 405 21.65 -19.85 26.04
CA GLY A 405 21.95 -19.36 27.38
C GLY A 405 21.33 -18.02 27.76
N MET A 406 20.65 -17.34 26.84
CA MET A 406 19.95 -16.08 27.09
C MET A 406 18.54 -16.30 27.65
N VAL A 407 18.17 -15.52 28.67
CA VAL A 407 16.77 -15.41 29.09
C VAL A 407 16.04 -14.56 28.07
N VAL A 408 14.96 -15.10 27.50
CA VAL A 408 14.23 -14.47 26.40
C VAL A 408 12.83 -14.03 26.85
N GLN A 409 12.40 -12.85 26.44
CA GLN A 409 11.05 -12.33 26.64
C GLN A 409 10.66 -11.48 25.44
N ALA A 410 9.36 -11.28 25.20
CA ALA A 410 8.90 -10.34 24.18
C ALA A 410 7.63 -9.62 24.59
N ARG A 411 7.39 -8.47 23.94
CA ARG A 411 6.22 -7.62 24.14
C ARG A 411 5.78 -6.98 22.83
N GLU A 412 4.49 -6.64 22.78
CA GLU A 412 3.89 -5.80 21.75
C GLU A 412 4.33 -4.33 21.95
N ALA A 413 4.80 -3.68 20.87
CA ALA A 413 5.10 -2.26 20.82
C ALA A 413 4.53 -1.64 19.54
N GLY A 414 3.28 -1.17 19.62
CA GLY A 414 2.56 -0.73 18.42
C GLY A 414 2.43 -1.89 17.44
N ASN A 415 2.92 -1.70 16.22
CA ASN A 415 2.88 -2.74 15.18
C ASN A 415 4.07 -3.72 15.25
N PHE A 416 5.01 -3.51 16.18
CA PHE A 416 6.22 -4.33 16.29
C PHE A 416 6.13 -5.37 17.39
N ALA A 417 6.71 -6.54 17.12
CA ALA A 417 7.10 -7.48 18.17
C ALA A 417 8.52 -7.13 18.62
N VAL A 418 8.69 -6.78 19.90
CA VAL A 418 10.01 -6.46 20.47
C VAL A 418 10.38 -7.53 21.49
N ALA A 419 11.43 -8.27 21.18
CA ALA A 419 11.99 -9.28 22.05
C ALA A 419 13.31 -8.82 22.69
N LEU A 420 13.57 -9.30 23.90
CA LEU A 420 14.80 -9.09 24.65
C LEU A 420 15.39 -10.47 24.99
N GLY A 421 16.61 -10.72 24.55
CA GLY A 421 17.50 -11.77 25.03
C GLY A 421 18.53 -11.19 25.99
N MET A 422 18.70 -11.78 27.16
CA MET A 422 19.68 -11.29 28.14
C MET A 422 20.53 -12.41 28.76
N ARG A 423 21.84 -12.23 28.69
CA ARG A 423 22.85 -12.99 29.43
C ARG A 423 23.96 -12.01 29.81
N PRO A 424 23.89 -11.37 30.99
CA PRO A 424 24.85 -10.33 31.37
C PRO A 424 26.30 -10.84 31.18
N PRO A 425 27.19 -9.99 30.62
CA PRO A 425 26.98 -8.59 30.30
C PRO A 425 26.35 -8.33 28.92
N ARG A 426 25.85 -9.34 28.19
CA ARG A 426 25.27 -9.18 26.85
C ARG A 426 23.75 -9.05 26.89
N ALA A 427 23.23 -8.09 26.14
CA ALA A 427 21.80 -7.92 25.89
C ALA A 427 21.53 -7.73 24.39
N GLU A 428 20.49 -8.40 23.89
CA GLU A 428 20.06 -8.36 22.50
C GLU A 428 18.58 -8.02 22.43
N VAL A 429 18.23 -7.04 21.61
CA VAL A 429 16.86 -6.65 21.31
C VAL A 429 16.59 -7.03 19.87
N VAL A 430 15.51 -7.76 19.65
CA VAL A 430 15.01 -8.09 18.32
C VAL A 430 13.73 -7.30 18.08
N VAL A 431 13.66 -6.56 16.98
CA VAL A 431 12.46 -5.86 16.52
C VAL A 431 11.97 -6.52 15.25
N LEU A 432 10.73 -6.99 15.29
CA LEU A 432 10.06 -7.70 14.21
C LEU A 432 8.90 -6.88 13.67
N GLY A 433 8.85 -6.78 12.34
CA GLY A 433 7.77 -6.17 11.59
C GLY A 433 6.56 -7.11 11.49
N GLN A 434 5.46 -6.58 10.95
CA GLN A 434 4.25 -7.37 10.71
C GLN A 434 4.43 -8.42 9.60
N ASP A 435 5.44 -8.25 8.75
CA ASP A 435 5.80 -9.14 7.65
C ASP A 435 6.69 -10.31 8.08
N GLY A 436 7.09 -10.38 9.35
CA GLY A 436 8.01 -11.42 9.85
C GLY A 436 9.49 -11.08 9.71
N ASN A 437 9.82 -9.95 9.09
CA ASN A 437 11.22 -9.53 8.91
C ASN A 437 11.70 -8.68 10.09
N GLY A 438 13.01 -8.71 10.30
CA GLY A 438 13.65 -7.81 11.26
C GLY A 438 13.59 -6.34 10.82
N VAL A 439 13.30 -5.44 11.75
CA VAL A 439 13.18 -3.99 11.49
C VAL A 439 14.44 -3.26 11.92
N ASN A 440 15.16 -2.73 10.94
CA ASN A 440 16.43 -2.03 11.14
C ASN A 440 16.27 -0.50 11.08
N GLY A 441 17.35 0.22 11.41
CA GLY A 441 17.39 1.69 11.40
C GLY A 441 16.64 2.35 12.55
N LEU A 442 16.17 1.59 13.55
CA LEU A 442 15.51 2.15 14.72
C LEU A 442 16.53 2.57 15.79
N ALA A 443 16.25 3.70 16.44
CA ALA A 443 16.94 4.06 17.67
C ALA A 443 16.50 3.09 18.78
N VAL A 444 17.40 2.18 19.18
CA VAL A 444 17.18 1.20 20.24
C VAL A 444 18.13 1.48 21.40
N ALA A 445 17.59 1.55 22.61
CA ALA A 445 18.37 1.72 23.83
C ALA A 445 17.86 0.83 24.97
N ILE A 446 18.76 0.33 25.81
CA ILE A 446 18.44 -0.47 26.99
C ILE A 446 18.99 0.23 28.23
N ASN A 447 18.12 0.60 29.17
CA ASN A 447 18.47 1.39 30.36
C ASN A 447 19.28 2.67 30.04
N GLY A 448 18.96 3.31 28.90
CA GLY A 448 19.68 4.51 28.42
C GLY A 448 20.95 4.22 27.63
N SER A 449 21.45 2.98 27.61
CA SER A 449 22.59 2.58 26.77
C SER A 449 22.12 2.28 25.36
N THR A 450 22.65 3.01 24.37
CA THR A 450 22.35 2.80 22.95
C THR A 450 22.81 1.41 22.51
N ALA A 451 21.98 0.72 21.72
CA ALA A 451 22.29 -0.58 21.15
C ALA A 451 22.71 -0.45 19.68
N GLN A 452 23.69 -1.23 19.28
CA GLN A 452 24.22 -1.26 17.91
C GLN A 452 23.53 -2.37 17.11
N SER A 453 23.29 -2.16 15.81
CA SER A 453 22.72 -3.21 14.96
C SER A 453 23.64 -4.44 14.89
N CYS A 454 23.06 -5.63 14.94
CA CYS A 454 23.76 -6.93 14.90
C CYS A 454 23.21 -7.89 13.83
N GLY A 455 22.39 -7.39 12.90
CA GLY A 455 21.72 -8.20 11.87
C GLY A 455 20.24 -7.81 11.72
N ALA A 456 19.46 -8.62 11.01
CA ALA A 456 18.06 -8.31 10.71
C ALA A 456 17.22 -8.05 11.97
N GLY A 457 16.82 -6.80 12.19
CA GLY A 457 16.08 -6.36 13.37
C GLY A 457 16.80 -6.56 14.69
N CYS A 458 18.09 -6.92 14.68
CA CYS A 458 18.87 -7.25 15.86
C CYS A 458 19.62 -6.01 16.33
N TYR A 459 19.57 -5.72 17.63
CA TYR A 459 20.32 -4.66 18.29
C TYR A 459 20.99 -5.20 19.55
N ARG A 460 22.31 -5.07 19.65
CA ARG A 460 23.10 -5.58 20.78
C ARG A 460 23.69 -4.44 21.58
N THR A 461 23.74 -4.59 22.89
CA THR A 461 24.48 -3.70 23.78
C THR A 461 25.10 -4.49 24.93
N VAL A 462 26.03 -3.85 25.63
CA VAL A 462 26.60 -4.36 26.86
C VAL A 462 25.79 -3.80 28.02
N LEU A 463 25.21 -4.68 28.82
CA LEU A 463 24.40 -4.30 29.97
C LEU A 463 24.83 -5.10 31.20
N PRO A 464 25.22 -4.44 32.31
CA PRO A 464 25.53 -5.12 33.56
C PRO A 464 24.30 -5.86 34.11
N ALA A 465 24.53 -6.75 35.07
CA ALA A 465 23.45 -7.49 35.72
C ALA A 465 22.43 -6.50 36.33
N THR A 466 21.19 -6.61 35.89
CA THR A 466 20.07 -5.79 36.35
C THR A 466 18.87 -6.67 36.66
N ARG A 467 17.94 -6.16 37.48
CA ARG A 467 16.64 -6.80 37.76
C ARG A 467 15.58 -6.40 36.75
N THR A 468 15.75 -5.25 36.11
CA THR A 468 14.82 -4.68 35.14
C THR A 468 15.58 -4.05 33.97
N ALA A 469 15.07 -4.30 32.77
CA ALA A 469 15.58 -3.72 31.54
C ALA A 469 14.48 -2.89 30.88
N ARG A 470 14.71 -1.57 30.82
CA ARG A 470 13.86 -0.60 30.11
C ARG A 470 14.38 -0.49 28.69
N VAL A 471 13.67 -1.09 27.75
CA VAL A 471 14.01 -1.08 26.33
C VAL A 471 13.20 0.04 25.66
N THR A 472 13.88 0.91 24.94
CA THR A 472 13.26 1.96 24.11
C THR A 472 13.47 1.61 22.64
N VAL A 473 12.40 1.60 21.84
CA VAL A 473 12.45 1.32 20.40
C VAL A 473 11.60 2.37 19.68
N GLY A 474 12.22 3.24 18.88
CA GLY A 474 11.48 4.22 18.06
C GLY A 474 10.48 5.09 18.86
N GLY A 475 10.79 5.38 20.14
CA GLY A 475 9.93 6.12 21.07
C GLY A 475 9.04 5.27 21.98
N ALA A 476 8.79 3.99 21.67
CA ALA A 476 8.06 3.07 22.55
C ALA A 476 8.95 2.62 23.72
N LYS A 477 8.40 2.61 24.94
CA LYS A 477 9.11 2.20 26.16
C LYS A 477 8.52 0.90 26.71
N LEU A 478 9.37 -0.12 26.83
CA LEU A 478 9.03 -1.46 27.30
C LEU A 478 9.84 -1.83 28.54
N VAL A 479 9.24 -2.59 29.45
CA VAL A 479 9.90 -3.05 30.68
C VAL A 479 9.95 -4.57 30.75
N PHE A 480 11.15 -5.12 30.86
CA PHE A 480 11.40 -6.55 30.98
C PHE A 480 11.98 -6.88 32.36
N HIS A 481 11.59 -8.04 32.90
CA HIS A 481 12.04 -8.49 34.23
C HIS A 481 13.11 -9.55 34.07
N ILE A 482 14.25 -9.38 34.73
CA ILE A 482 15.39 -10.28 34.58
C ILE A 482 15.52 -11.12 35.86
N PRO A 483 15.48 -12.46 35.75
CA PRO A 483 15.57 -13.32 36.92
C PRO A 483 16.96 -13.19 37.58
N ARG A 484 16.99 -13.33 38.91
CA ARG A 484 18.23 -13.32 39.70
C ARG A 484 19.17 -14.47 39.35
N GLN A 485 18.58 -15.64 39.04
CA GLN A 485 19.28 -16.86 38.70
C GLN A 485 18.68 -17.43 37.41
N ARG A 486 19.56 -17.87 36.49
CA ARG A 486 19.14 -18.53 35.24
C ARG A 486 18.91 -20.02 35.51
N ARG A 487 17.71 -20.38 35.93
CA ARG A 487 17.28 -21.78 36.11
C ARG A 487 16.55 -22.25 34.84
N SER A 488 16.97 -23.37 34.25
CA SER A 488 16.26 -23.96 33.10
C SER A 488 14.81 -24.26 33.47
N ALA A 489 13.91 -24.08 32.50
CA ALA A 489 12.49 -24.41 32.60
C ALA A 489 12.11 -25.65 31.76
N ASP A 490 13.05 -26.39 31.18
CA ASP A 490 12.76 -27.50 30.25
C ASP A 490 11.90 -28.59 30.90
N ALA A 491 12.27 -29.03 32.11
CA ALA A 491 11.49 -30.02 32.86
C ALA A 491 10.09 -29.51 33.25
N ILE A 492 9.97 -28.21 33.55
CA ILE A 492 8.70 -27.56 33.89
C ILE A 492 7.79 -27.52 32.67
N LEU A 493 8.32 -27.14 31.51
CA LEU A 493 7.58 -27.12 30.24
C LEU A 493 7.14 -28.52 29.83
N ALA A 494 8.02 -29.52 29.92
CA ALA A 494 7.66 -30.92 29.64
C ALA A 494 6.55 -31.42 30.58
N GLY A 495 6.64 -31.09 31.88
CA GLY A 495 5.61 -31.40 32.87
C GLY A 495 4.28 -30.72 32.57
N ALA A 496 4.29 -29.42 32.23
CA ALA A 496 3.10 -28.66 31.87
C ALA A 496 2.43 -29.21 30.60
N THR A 497 3.21 -29.61 29.59
CA THR A 497 2.70 -30.25 28.37
C THR A 497 2.02 -31.59 28.69
N ARG A 498 2.61 -32.42 29.57
CA ARG A 498 1.97 -33.67 30.02
C ARG A 498 0.69 -33.42 30.82
N ALA A 499 0.70 -32.45 31.74
CA ALA A 499 -0.44 -32.08 32.56
C ALA A 499 -1.61 -31.56 31.70
N PHE A 500 -1.33 -30.67 30.74
CA PHE A 500 -2.32 -30.20 29.78
C PHE A 500 -2.81 -31.35 28.89
N ARG A 501 -1.86 -32.15 28.39
CA ARG A 501 -2.02 -33.48 27.79
C ARG A 501 -3.21 -34.19 28.42
N ALA A 502 -3.12 -34.46 29.73
CA ALA A 502 -4.01 -35.30 30.51
C ALA A 502 -5.43 -34.74 30.75
N LEU A 503 -5.70 -33.47 30.43
CA LEU A 503 -7.01 -32.86 30.67
C LEU A 503 -8.11 -33.51 29.84
N LYS A 504 -9.27 -33.75 30.47
CA LYS A 504 -10.49 -34.15 29.76
C LYS A 504 -11.07 -32.99 28.95
N SER A 505 -10.96 -31.78 29.50
CA SER A 505 -11.43 -30.55 28.87
C SER A 505 -10.70 -29.32 29.44
N VAL A 506 -10.68 -28.23 28.67
CA VAL A 506 -10.21 -26.92 29.13
C VAL A 506 -10.94 -25.79 28.43
N ASP A 507 -11.30 -24.78 29.22
CA ASP A 507 -11.83 -23.51 28.73
C ASP A 507 -10.77 -22.42 28.87
N TYR A 508 -10.60 -21.60 27.83
CA TYR A 508 -9.78 -20.40 27.91
C TYR A 508 -10.34 -19.26 27.06
N VAL A 509 -10.02 -18.04 27.48
CA VAL A 509 -10.28 -16.83 26.69
C VAL A 509 -8.99 -16.43 26.01
N GLU A 510 -9.03 -16.27 24.70
CA GLU A 510 -7.95 -15.74 23.89
C GLU A 510 -8.22 -14.28 23.56
N ARG A 511 -7.21 -13.42 23.73
CA ARG A 511 -7.10 -12.16 22.99
C ARG A 511 -6.02 -12.36 21.94
N LEU A 512 -6.38 -12.20 20.67
CA LEU A 512 -5.45 -12.18 19.56
C LEU A 512 -5.42 -10.78 18.93
N ALA A 513 -4.23 -10.23 18.69
CA ALA A 513 -4.07 -8.92 18.10
C ALA A 513 -2.93 -8.87 17.08
N SER A 514 -3.06 -8.03 16.05
CA SER A 514 -1.98 -7.70 15.11
C SER A 514 -1.45 -6.27 15.32
N SER A 515 -2.18 -5.46 16.08
CA SER A 515 -1.81 -4.13 16.57
C SER A 515 -2.63 -3.80 17.85
N PRO A 516 -2.35 -2.68 18.55
CA PRO A 516 -3.14 -2.26 19.70
C PRO A 516 -4.62 -1.99 19.36
N ARG A 517 -4.90 -1.66 18.10
CA ARG A 517 -6.24 -1.33 17.58
C ARG A 517 -6.94 -2.55 16.97
N ASP A 518 -6.18 -3.43 16.33
CA ASP A 518 -6.69 -4.60 15.62
C ASP A 518 -6.60 -5.84 16.52
N LYS A 519 -7.67 -6.09 17.28
CA LYS A 519 -7.75 -7.20 18.23
C LYS A 519 -9.11 -7.89 18.18
N VAL A 520 -9.08 -9.20 18.36
CA VAL A 520 -10.25 -10.04 18.53
C VAL A 520 -10.15 -10.78 19.87
N VAL A 521 -11.30 -11.08 20.45
CA VAL A 521 -11.40 -11.86 21.68
C VAL A 521 -12.27 -13.07 21.39
N SER A 522 -11.78 -14.24 21.78
CA SER A 522 -12.39 -15.52 21.46
C SER A 522 -12.49 -16.39 22.71
N ASP A 523 -13.63 -17.02 22.91
CA ASP A 523 -13.81 -18.06 23.91
C ASP A 523 -13.52 -19.41 23.27
N PHE A 524 -12.64 -20.21 23.87
CA PHE A 524 -12.25 -21.53 23.40
C PHE A 524 -12.62 -22.61 24.41
N ILE A 525 -13.10 -23.73 23.90
CA ILE A 525 -13.36 -24.96 24.65
C ILE A 525 -12.68 -26.11 23.91
N LEU A 526 -11.79 -26.80 24.60
CA LEU A 526 -11.13 -28.00 24.12
C LEU A 526 -11.67 -29.19 24.91
N GLU A 527 -11.96 -30.28 24.23
CA GLU A 527 -12.49 -31.51 24.82
C GLU A 527 -11.85 -32.73 24.14
N ARG A 528 -11.35 -33.67 24.94
CA ARG A 528 -10.82 -34.93 24.41
C ARG A 528 -11.93 -35.81 23.80
N PRO A 529 -11.59 -36.74 22.89
CA PRO A 529 -10.27 -36.98 22.34
C PRO A 529 -9.89 -35.96 21.27
N ASN A 530 -10.83 -35.50 20.44
CA ASN A 530 -10.52 -34.61 19.30
C ASN A 530 -11.62 -33.57 19.03
N ARG A 531 -11.95 -32.71 20.02
CA ARG A 531 -13.02 -31.72 19.89
C ARG A 531 -12.55 -30.33 20.31
N LEU A 532 -12.93 -29.34 19.52
CA LEU A 532 -12.68 -27.93 19.78
C LEU A 532 -13.90 -27.11 19.37
N GLU A 533 -14.30 -26.17 20.21
CA GLU A 533 -15.27 -25.12 19.88
C GLU A 533 -14.61 -23.77 20.16
N TYR A 534 -14.78 -22.82 19.26
CA TYR A 534 -14.41 -21.45 19.52
C TYR A 534 -15.50 -20.48 19.09
N ARG A 535 -15.56 -19.34 19.78
CA ARG A 535 -16.50 -18.26 19.50
C ARG A 535 -15.79 -16.92 19.58
N ILE A 536 -15.68 -16.23 18.45
CA ILE A 536 -15.16 -14.87 18.40
C ILE A 536 -16.27 -13.92 18.84
N LYS A 537 -15.99 -13.04 19.81
CA LYS A 537 -16.96 -12.03 20.28
C LYS A 537 -17.33 -11.09 19.13
N GLY A 538 -18.62 -11.05 18.78
CA GLY A 538 -19.13 -10.29 17.63
C GLY A 538 -18.71 -10.83 16.26
N GLY A 539 -18.11 -12.02 16.20
CA GLY A 539 -17.53 -12.60 14.99
C GLY A 539 -17.96 -14.04 14.73
N ALA A 540 -17.17 -14.74 13.92
CA ALA A 540 -17.44 -16.12 13.54
C ALA A 540 -17.28 -17.09 14.72
N SER A 541 -17.97 -18.24 14.63
CA SER A 541 -17.79 -19.39 15.51
C SER A 541 -17.32 -20.59 14.69
N GLY A 542 -16.58 -21.50 15.34
CA GLY A 542 -16.12 -22.74 14.71
C GLY A 542 -16.27 -23.93 15.65
N ILE A 543 -16.63 -25.08 15.09
CA ILE A 543 -16.64 -26.38 15.78
C ILE A 543 -15.78 -27.34 14.97
N ILE A 544 -14.88 -28.03 15.64
CA ILE A 544 -14.01 -29.07 15.09
C ILE A 544 -14.27 -30.36 15.87
N ILE A 545 -14.57 -31.44 15.15
CA ILE A 545 -14.74 -32.79 15.71
C ILE A 545 -14.02 -33.78 14.81
N GLY A 546 -12.93 -34.35 15.31
CA GLY A 546 -12.04 -35.20 14.52
C GLY A 546 -11.51 -34.44 13.30
N SER A 547 -11.77 -34.94 12.10
CA SER A 547 -11.37 -34.33 10.83
C SER A 547 -12.43 -33.42 10.20
N ARG A 548 -13.53 -33.14 10.91
CA ARG A 548 -14.62 -32.31 10.38
C ARG A 548 -14.65 -30.96 11.07
N ARG A 549 -14.90 -29.91 10.28
CA ARG A 549 -15.06 -28.54 10.77
C ARG A 549 -16.34 -27.92 10.25
N TRP A 550 -16.99 -27.15 11.11
CA TRP A 550 -18.10 -26.29 10.75
C TRP A 550 -17.79 -24.87 11.18
N ASP A 551 -18.07 -23.91 10.31
CA ASP A 551 -17.93 -22.48 10.58
C ASP A 551 -19.31 -21.80 10.54
N ARG A 552 -19.47 -20.74 11.31
CA ARG A 552 -20.69 -19.92 11.31
C ARG A 552 -20.33 -18.45 11.43
N VAL A 553 -20.77 -17.65 10.46
CA VAL A 553 -20.69 -16.18 10.51
C VAL A 553 -21.77 -15.61 11.46
N PRO A 554 -21.61 -14.37 11.98
CA PRO A 554 -22.64 -13.74 12.81
C PRO A 554 -24.02 -13.76 12.12
N GLY A 555 -25.04 -14.29 12.81
CA GLY A 555 -26.41 -14.41 12.27
C GLY A 555 -26.62 -15.48 11.19
N GLY A 556 -25.57 -16.17 10.74
CA GLY A 556 -25.65 -17.20 9.70
C GLY A 556 -25.92 -18.61 10.22
N LYS A 557 -26.12 -19.54 9.29
CA LYS A 557 -26.20 -20.99 9.57
C LYS A 557 -24.79 -21.60 9.65
N TRP A 558 -24.69 -22.76 10.29
CA TRP A 558 -23.45 -23.54 10.30
C TRP A 558 -23.20 -24.17 8.93
N VAL A 559 -21.98 -24.03 8.41
CA VAL A 559 -21.58 -24.61 7.13
C VAL A 559 -20.33 -25.48 7.30
N PRO A 560 -20.24 -26.64 6.62
CA PRO A 560 -19.00 -27.43 6.58
C PRO A 560 -17.84 -26.62 5.98
N SER A 561 -16.64 -26.82 6.53
CA SER A 561 -15.41 -26.12 6.13
C SER A 561 -14.36 -27.11 5.63
N ALA A 562 -13.73 -26.81 4.50
CA ALA A 562 -12.72 -27.66 3.86
C ALA A 562 -11.28 -27.37 4.34
N GLN A 563 -11.11 -26.58 5.41
CA GLN A 563 -9.79 -26.20 5.91
C GLN A 563 -9.06 -27.40 6.55
N GLU A 564 -7.77 -27.56 6.25
CA GLU A 564 -6.92 -28.57 6.89
C GLU A 564 -6.88 -28.40 8.42
N LEU A 565 -6.90 -29.53 9.13
CA LEU A 565 -7.01 -29.56 10.59
C LEU A 565 -5.76 -30.18 11.21
N THR A 566 -5.14 -29.45 12.13
CA THR A 566 -4.21 -30.04 13.08
C THR A 566 -4.97 -30.83 14.15
N PRO A 567 -4.45 -31.98 14.60
CA PRO A 567 -4.98 -32.69 15.75
C PRO A 567 -5.09 -31.77 16.97
N GLN A 568 -6.28 -31.72 17.56
CA GLN A 568 -6.61 -31.00 18.79
C GLN A 568 -7.22 -32.02 19.75
N PRO A 569 -7.15 -31.85 21.07
CA PRO A 569 -6.58 -30.73 21.80
C PRO A 569 -5.06 -30.87 21.98
N GLU A 570 -4.30 -29.86 21.56
CA GLU A 570 -2.84 -29.80 21.75
C GLU A 570 -2.46 -28.41 22.30
N PRO A 571 -1.63 -28.31 23.36
CA PRO A 571 -1.25 -27.01 23.88
C PRO A 571 -0.39 -26.27 22.86
N ILE A 572 -0.69 -24.99 22.61
CA ILE A 572 -0.03 -24.19 21.58
C ILE A 572 1.50 -24.05 21.76
N TRP A 573 1.98 -24.21 23.00
CA TRP A 573 3.41 -24.17 23.30
C TRP A 573 4.14 -25.49 23.06
N ALA A 574 3.44 -26.58 22.74
CA ALA A 574 4.07 -27.87 22.48
C ALA A 574 5.04 -27.83 21.29
N GLY A 575 5.92 -28.84 21.23
CA GLY A 575 6.97 -28.95 20.22
C GLY A 575 8.33 -28.44 20.71
N HIS A 576 9.24 -28.21 19.77
CA HIS A 576 10.62 -27.81 20.08
C HIS A 576 10.69 -26.37 20.59
N ALA A 577 11.22 -26.20 21.80
CA ALA A 577 11.47 -24.92 22.44
C ALA A 577 12.96 -24.81 22.82
N THR A 578 13.47 -23.58 22.82
CA THR A 578 14.85 -23.24 23.18
C THR A 578 14.85 -22.08 24.18
N ASN A 579 15.98 -21.87 24.86
CA ASN A 579 16.15 -20.77 25.82
C ASN A 579 15.06 -20.73 26.90
N ALA A 580 14.65 -21.91 27.39
CA ALA A 580 13.62 -22.02 28.41
C ALA A 580 14.16 -21.70 29.81
N TYR A 581 13.69 -20.61 30.40
CA TYR A 581 14.13 -20.16 31.72
C TYR A 581 12.97 -19.77 32.64
N VAL A 582 13.18 -19.99 33.94
CA VAL A 582 12.28 -19.51 34.99
C VAL A 582 12.52 -18.02 35.20
N LEU A 583 11.50 -17.20 34.96
CA LEU A 583 11.49 -15.76 35.23
C LEU A 583 11.14 -15.47 36.69
N GLU A 584 10.17 -16.21 37.23
CA GLU A 584 9.67 -16.03 38.58
C GLU A 584 9.23 -17.39 39.16
N ALA A 585 9.51 -17.61 40.44
CA ALA A 585 9.02 -18.76 41.18
C ALA A 585 8.50 -18.29 42.54
N THR A 586 7.20 -18.44 42.75
CA THR A 586 6.52 -18.15 44.02
C THR A 586 6.07 -19.47 44.66
N PRO A 587 5.55 -19.47 45.91
CA PRO A 587 4.91 -20.66 46.48
C PRO A 587 3.74 -21.19 45.64
N ALA A 588 3.06 -20.33 44.87
CA ALA A 588 1.86 -20.67 44.11
C ALA A 588 2.10 -20.88 42.62
N THR A 589 3.12 -20.25 42.02
CA THR A 589 3.28 -20.19 40.56
C THR A 589 4.72 -20.32 40.08
N TYR A 590 4.86 -20.86 38.87
CA TYR A 590 6.04 -20.65 38.02
C TYR A 590 5.69 -19.68 36.89
N VAL A 591 6.58 -18.74 36.57
CA VAL A 591 6.54 -17.98 35.33
C VAL A 591 7.78 -18.36 34.54
N VAL A 592 7.57 -18.92 33.36
CA VAL A 592 8.65 -19.40 32.48
C VAL A 592 8.58 -18.68 31.14
N SER A 593 9.72 -18.47 30.51
CA SER A 593 9.79 -17.94 29.15
C SER A 593 10.73 -18.75 28.28
N PHE A 594 10.43 -18.79 26.98
CA PHE A 594 11.14 -19.61 26.00
C PHE A 594 10.88 -19.10 24.58
N PHE A 595 11.67 -19.60 23.63
CA PHE A 595 11.62 -19.24 22.23
C PHE A 595 11.37 -20.47 21.35
N LYS A 596 10.53 -20.32 20.32
CA LYS A 596 10.34 -21.31 19.26
C LYS A 596 10.92 -20.76 17.94
N PRO A 597 11.87 -21.47 17.31
CA PRO A 597 12.62 -20.95 16.15
C PRO A 597 11.82 -20.89 14.84
N VAL A 598 10.78 -21.71 14.70
CA VAL A 598 9.91 -21.66 13.50
C VAL A 598 8.94 -20.49 13.62
N GLY A 599 9.12 -19.46 12.78
CA GLY A 599 8.24 -18.28 12.72
C GLY A 599 8.48 -17.26 13.84
N PRO A 600 9.74 -16.97 14.19
CA PRO A 600 10.26 -16.52 15.50
C PRO A 600 9.19 -16.12 16.52
N VAL A 601 8.98 -16.99 17.52
CA VAL A 601 7.90 -16.85 18.49
C VAL A 601 8.44 -16.90 19.91
N TRP A 602 8.04 -15.92 20.73
CA TRP A 602 8.39 -15.88 22.16
C TRP A 602 7.16 -16.16 23.01
N PHE A 603 7.36 -16.98 24.04
CA PHE A 603 6.33 -17.33 24.98
C PHE A 603 6.68 -16.87 26.39
N THR A 604 5.65 -16.52 27.15
CA THR A 604 5.70 -16.42 28.61
C THR A 604 4.50 -17.16 29.17
N LEU A 605 4.75 -18.19 29.96
CA LEU A 605 3.75 -19.07 30.51
C LEU A 605 3.75 -18.97 32.03
N ARG A 606 2.59 -18.67 32.60
CA ARG A 606 2.36 -18.71 34.04
C ARG A 606 1.64 -20.01 34.37
N LEU A 607 2.25 -20.81 35.23
CA LEU A 607 1.78 -22.14 35.63
C LEU A 607 1.46 -22.15 37.12
N ASP A 608 0.45 -22.93 37.48
CA ASP A 608 0.26 -23.34 38.87
C ASP A 608 1.41 -24.27 39.31
N ARG A 609 2.00 -24.01 40.49
CA ARG A 609 3.23 -24.70 40.91
C ARG A 609 2.99 -26.18 41.28
N ARG A 610 1.78 -26.53 41.73
CA ARG A 610 1.45 -27.90 42.16
C ARG A 610 1.01 -28.76 40.98
N THR A 611 0.15 -28.21 40.15
CA THR A 611 -0.50 -28.96 39.06
C THR A 611 0.20 -28.82 37.71
N LEU A 612 1.06 -27.80 37.55
CA LEU A 612 1.66 -27.38 36.28
C LEU A 612 0.64 -27.03 35.18
N LEU A 613 -0.62 -26.80 35.56
CA LEU A 613 -1.64 -26.31 34.63
C LEU A 613 -1.42 -24.81 34.37
N PRO A 614 -1.64 -24.35 33.13
CA PRO A 614 -1.45 -22.95 32.78
C PRO A 614 -2.52 -22.08 33.44
N ARG A 615 -2.15 -20.91 33.95
CA ARG A 615 -3.10 -19.86 34.34
C ARG A 615 -3.24 -18.85 33.21
N ASP A 616 -2.11 -18.36 32.72
CA ASP A 616 -2.03 -17.38 31.64
C ASP A 616 -0.89 -17.74 30.69
N LEU A 617 -1.09 -17.48 29.40
CA LEU A 617 -0.06 -17.58 28.37
C LEU A 617 0.02 -16.27 27.61
N ARG A 618 1.24 -15.83 27.30
CA ARG A 618 1.50 -14.78 26.32
C ARG A 618 2.38 -15.35 25.22
N MET A 619 2.00 -15.11 23.98
CA MET A 619 2.77 -15.41 22.79
C MET A 619 2.93 -14.12 22.00
N THR A 620 4.14 -13.85 21.54
CA THR A 620 4.46 -12.68 20.72
C THR A 620 5.21 -13.16 19.49
N ALA A 621 4.70 -12.80 18.32
CA ALA A 621 5.29 -13.02 17.01
C ALA A 621 4.88 -11.88 16.07
N ALA A 622 5.41 -11.89 14.85
CA ALA A 622 5.08 -10.91 13.81
C ALA A 622 3.56 -10.84 13.55
N ALA A 623 2.98 -9.65 13.73
CA ALA A 623 1.55 -9.40 13.61
C ALA A 623 0.64 -10.37 14.41
N HIS A 624 1.16 -11.00 15.46
CA HIS A 624 0.47 -12.05 16.20
C HIS A 624 0.81 -11.97 17.69
N PHE A 625 0.04 -11.15 18.40
CA PHE A 625 0.12 -10.94 19.84
C PHE A 625 -1.04 -11.65 20.52
N MET A 626 -0.75 -12.81 21.07
CA MET A 626 -1.76 -13.69 21.64
C MET A 626 -1.64 -13.75 23.16
N MET A 627 -2.76 -13.66 23.84
CA MET A 627 -2.87 -13.88 25.29
C MET A 627 -3.98 -14.87 25.57
N HIS A 628 -3.67 -15.93 26.32
CA HIS A 628 -4.68 -16.84 26.86
C HIS A 628 -4.84 -16.63 28.34
N ARG A 629 -6.09 -16.70 28.80
CA ARG A 629 -6.44 -16.86 30.20
C ARG A 629 -7.25 -18.15 30.36
N TYR A 630 -6.65 -19.14 31.01
CA TYR A 630 -7.29 -20.43 31.25
C TYR A 630 -8.19 -20.33 32.47
N THR A 631 -9.39 -20.89 32.36
CA THR A 631 -10.46 -20.63 33.35
C THR A 631 -10.98 -21.90 34.01
N LYS A 632 -11.28 -22.94 33.24
CA LYS A 632 -11.89 -24.18 33.73
C LYS A 632 -11.10 -25.37 33.23
N PHE A 633 -10.75 -26.29 34.13
CA PHE A 633 -10.06 -27.54 33.83
C PHE A 633 -10.95 -28.72 34.17
N ASN A 634 -11.03 -29.71 33.28
CA ASN A 634 -11.84 -30.92 33.47
C ASN A 634 -13.33 -30.66 33.76
N ALA A 635 -13.85 -29.49 33.38
CA ALA A 635 -15.27 -29.19 33.47
C ALA A 635 -16.06 -30.11 32.51
N PRO A 636 -17.25 -30.59 32.88
CA PRO A 636 -18.07 -31.38 31.97
C PRO A 636 -18.39 -30.54 30.72
N ARG A 637 -17.93 -31.01 29.56
CA ARG A 637 -18.18 -30.42 28.23
C ARG A 637 -18.78 -31.48 27.33
N ARG A 638 -19.51 -31.04 26.32
CA ARG A 638 -20.10 -31.90 25.29
C ARG A 638 -20.24 -31.12 23.99
N ILE A 639 -19.12 -30.89 23.32
CA ILE A 639 -19.07 -30.27 22.00
C ILE A 639 -19.72 -31.23 21.00
N ARG A 640 -20.77 -30.78 20.31
CA ARG A 640 -21.54 -31.59 19.35
C ARG A 640 -21.48 -30.97 17.97
N ALA A 641 -21.69 -31.81 16.95
CA ALA A 641 -21.89 -31.30 15.60
C ALA A 641 -23.13 -30.39 15.59
N PRO A 642 -23.11 -29.30 14.82
CA PRO A 642 -24.28 -28.44 14.67
C PRO A 642 -25.43 -29.22 14.04
N LYS A 643 -26.67 -28.86 14.41
CA LYS A 643 -27.87 -29.39 13.74
C LYS A 643 -27.93 -28.81 12.31
N PRO A 644 -28.34 -29.62 11.32
CA PRO A 644 -28.41 -29.21 9.91
C PRO A 644 -29.35 -28.01 9.68
#